data_AF-A0A2M9ZFJ9-F1
#
_entry.id   AF-A0A2M9ZFJ9-F1
#
_cell.length_a   1.000
_cell.length_b   1.000
_cell.length_c   1.000
_cell.angle_alpha   90.00
_cell.angle_beta   90.00
_cell.angle_gamma   90.00
#
_symmetry.space_group_name_H-M   'P 1'
#
loop_
_entity.id
_entity.type
_entity.pdbx_description
1 polymer ?
#
loop_
_entity_poly.entity_id
_entity_poly.type
_entity_poly.pdbx_seq_one_letter_code
_entity_poly.pdbx_strand_id
1 'polypeptide(L)'
;MIKNKILRAVLPGIRAKLSFFTALLVISILGFTSVIHYSQQTEALEEKLDSEVKAPLEYVNSVVLDLENLSRSLILIEEFKVRVKEKKKQLSKFKRTVVQKEGGFFGALKSFGQSIGLNVKRGNVYKSVDTYFTRYLSEKEIQDFETKVRNELRKENGAPIDNPVYERIRSIAEKTAVARIGSESARTRIEEIDEELKALDQELAKSDLDPKKQKSLSSDKDKLVREKGVSEKAIPDGEKKAAAGETALTKALQNFFRGSFKDRISSLGLLPDKIRILAYDREGKQTLDTGLLFSQSSETGKKLFALSDFEESRKGLFGDSDVLEIIRSKNEPESFEVGGRQYEVIYRPVFRNPSTAERSLSLTREISENKKRWKEFLEEDRKISSEIAEISQRLKSRMTELRKDGKAKPSADKEFKNLALAYRQMLKKRETKLDQLQPYTSDFEKSEKKWEEDKAALKAKIESNSKEISEWEKMLKFPPKEGQNKLSPEEIQEKIRNAEAILEEYKDSLIRMDSTKGDWSQDRLRLVVDAVYGLREAALEDFAFIPFKTGPSGIRKYYKEESERKAVRAKWKLLREWILSGNSETELPKPPKGVSWDSGILVRSRSEVEEIMWAMDSSPLIASGEEEGKGLVYDLLRKDLLGYNIIVIDRTEGVRQLRSNREEMIRYTGIIGITAILLAYGLAWLVVRRIRAISLNAEKIGEGDLNVQFPPAGYDEIGVLSESLNDMVHGLKEREEMKGELLAAEEIQKRLLPEKLPTSLNDFVEFGAFYKAMTGVGGDYYDFIELGGGKIAICIGDVSNHGVGPAIVMALFRAQIRAILRKGERDLKKILLEANGYLYEDTPDHIFITFFLAIFDSNTSKLEYISAGHVKPLFYDASDRKIKELPAGGLPIGMDENSFFETTIERRVLTLDSGDVFFEYTDGLDEARNPNGEMYTREKLARLLHANGEKRPEELIKTVVSDVEAHTQQDLGKAGLSQLSDDIAMIAIRKR
;
A
#
# COMPACT_ATOMS: atom_id res chain seq x y z
N MET A 1 27.62 -35.00 30.71
CA MET A 1 26.41 -34.82 31.55
C MET A 1 26.01 -33.36 31.85
N ILE A 2 26.90 -32.36 31.80
CA ILE A 2 26.56 -30.96 32.16
C ILE A 2 25.92 -30.16 31.00
N LYS A 3 26.25 -30.47 29.74
CA LYS A 3 25.67 -29.82 28.55
C LYS A 3 24.15 -30.07 28.36
N ASN A 4 23.63 -31.22 28.80
CA ASN A 4 22.21 -31.55 28.67
C ASN A 4 21.33 -30.94 29.76
N LYS A 5 21.89 -30.47 30.89
CA LYS A 5 21.15 -29.78 31.95
C LYS A 5 20.93 -28.30 31.62
N ILE A 6 21.89 -27.65 30.97
CA ILE A 6 21.78 -26.25 30.54
C ILE A 6 20.85 -26.13 29.32
N LEU A 7 20.87 -27.09 28.39
CA LEU A 7 19.93 -27.10 27.26
C LEU A 7 18.46 -27.25 27.69
N ARG A 8 18.16 -27.93 28.80
CA ARG A 8 16.80 -28.02 29.36
C ARG A 8 16.37 -26.80 30.17
N ALA A 9 17.32 -25.98 30.65
CA ALA A 9 17.03 -24.73 31.36
C ALA A 9 16.88 -23.53 30.41
N VAL A 10 17.43 -23.61 29.19
CA VAL A 10 17.52 -22.48 28.23
C VAL A 10 16.68 -22.70 26.95
N LEU A 11 16.16 -23.90 26.69
CA LEU A 11 15.10 -24.06 25.68
C LEU A 11 13.79 -23.53 26.27
N PRO A 12 13.31 -22.37 25.80
CA PRO A 12 12.20 -21.75 26.46
C PRO A 12 10.98 -22.55 26.00
N GLY A 13 10.19 -23.05 26.95
CA GLY A 13 9.14 -24.04 26.70
C GLY A 13 8.09 -23.55 25.69
N ILE A 14 7.07 -24.37 25.42
CA ILE A 14 5.95 -24.03 24.50
C ILE A 14 5.47 -22.58 24.69
N ARG A 15 5.47 -22.06 25.95
CA ARG A 15 5.25 -20.64 26.30
C ARG A 15 6.02 -19.66 25.42
N ALA A 16 7.35 -19.77 25.39
CA ALA A 16 8.16 -18.77 24.72
C ALA A 16 8.14 -18.93 23.21
N LYS A 17 8.02 -20.17 22.70
CA LYS A 17 7.91 -20.38 21.24
C LYS A 17 6.58 -19.84 20.70
N LEU A 18 5.48 -20.07 21.41
CA LEU A 18 4.15 -19.59 21.01
C LEU A 18 4.05 -18.06 21.18
N SER A 19 4.48 -17.51 22.32
CA SER A 19 4.50 -16.06 22.53
C SER A 19 5.46 -15.34 21.58
N PHE A 20 6.59 -15.95 21.23
CA PHE A 20 7.51 -15.38 20.24
C PHE A 20 6.89 -15.38 18.84
N PHE A 21 6.23 -16.47 18.43
CA PHE A 21 5.58 -16.54 17.12
C PHE A 21 4.41 -15.56 16.99
N THR A 22 3.54 -15.47 18.00
CA THR A 22 2.41 -14.52 17.99
C THR A 22 2.89 -13.07 18.07
N ALA A 23 3.89 -12.77 18.89
CA ALA A 23 4.50 -11.45 18.93
C ALA A 23 5.13 -11.07 17.58
N LEU A 24 5.87 -11.99 16.95
CA LEU A 24 6.51 -11.76 15.65
C LEU A 24 5.47 -11.51 14.55
N LEU A 25 4.37 -12.27 14.54
CA LEU A 25 3.27 -12.12 13.59
C LEU A 25 2.61 -10.74 13.75
N VAL A 26 2.28 -10.35 14.99
CA VAL A 26 1.63 -9.06 15.26
C VAL A 26 2.55 -7.88 14.93
N ILE A 27 3.84 -7.96 15.29
CA ILE A 27 4.83 -6.94 14.92
C ILE A 27 4.95 -6.82 13.40
N SER A 28 4.93 -7.94 12.67
CA SER A 28 5.02 -7.94 11.20
C SER A 28 3.79 -7.30 10.55
N ILE A 29 2.58 -7.63 11.02
CA ILE A 29 1.33 -7.04 10.52
C ILE A 29 1.29 -5.54 10.83
N LEU A 30 1.62 -5.13 12.05
CA LEU A 30 1.67 -3.72 12.46
C LEU A 30 2.71 -2.93 11.68
N GLY A 31 3.88 -3.51 11.42
CA GLY A 31 4.91 -2.90 10.59
C GLY A 31 4.39 -2.66 9.17
N PHE A 32 3.75 -3.66 8.57
CA PHE A 32 3.21 -3.58 7.22
C PHE A 32 2.08 -2.54 7.09
N THR A 33 1.11 -2.53 8.01
CA THR A 33 0.02 -1.54 7.99
C THR A 33 0.52 -0.12 8.26
N SER A 34 1.51 0.05 9.15
CA SER A 34 2.11 1.35 9.44
C SER A 34 2.83 1.94 8.22
N VAL A 35 3.55 1.09 7.46
CA VAL A 35 4.22 1.50 6.21
C VAL A 35 3.22 1.93 5.15
N ILE A 36 2.14 1.17 4.94
CA ILE A 36 1.08 1.52 3.99
C ILE A 36 0.43 2.86 4.38
N HIS A 37 0.06 3.01 5.65
CA HIS A 37 -0.61 4.23 6.11
C HIS A 37 0.30 5.46 6.02
N TYR A 38 1.59 5.31 6.34
CA TYR A 38 2.58 6.37 6.16
C TYR A 38 2.73 6.75 4.68
N SER A 39 2.80 5.77 3.79
CA SER A 39 2.88 6.02 2.34
C SER A 39 1.68 6.81 1.84
N GLN A 40 0.47 6.40 2.20
CA GLN A 40 -0.78 7.07 1.80
C GLN A 40 -0.86 8.50 2.34
N GLN A 41 -0.50 8.72 3.60
CA GLN A 41 -0.50 10.08 4.17
C GLN A 41 0.58 10.96 3.55
N THR A 42 1.76 10.42 3.27
CA THR A 42 2.84 11.16 2.63
C THR A 42 2.42 11.59 1.23
N GLU A 43 1.84 10.67 0.44
CA GLU A 43 1.34 10.95 -0.90
C GLU A 43 0.21 12.00 -0.89
N ALA A 44 -0.77 11.88 0.02
CA ALA A 44 -1.84 12.87 0.15
C ALA A 44 -1.33 14.25 0.59
N LEU A 45 -0.32 14.30 1.47
CA LEU A 45 0.26 15.56 1.91
C LEU A 45 1.16 16.17 0.83
N GLU A 46 1.92 15.36 0.10
CA GLU A 46 2.70 15.78 -1.06
C GLU A 46 1.79 16.29 -2.18
N GLU A 47 0.70 15.61 -2.49
CA GLU A 47 -0.30 16.07 -3.47
C GLU A 47 -0.93 17.39 -3.04
N LYS A 48 -1.28 17.52 -1.76
CA LYS A 48 -1.78 18.78 -1.20
C LYS A 48 -0.74 19.89 -1.29
N LEU A 49 0.52 19.60 -0.93
CA LEU A 49 1.62 20.55 -0.96
C LEU A 49 1.96 20.96 -2.41
N ASP A 50 1.94 20.01 -3.34
CA ASP A 50 2.10 20.25 -4.78
C ASP A 50 0.94 21.05 -5.35
N SER A 51 -0.29 20.85 -4.86
CA SER A 51 -1.45 21.69 -5.23
C SER A 51 -1.32 23.13 -4.72
N GLU A 52 -0.78 23.31 -3.51
CA GLU A 52 -0.43 24.60 -2.90
C GLU A 52 0.78 25.28 -3.57
N VAL A 53 1.51 24.59 -4.46
CA VAL A 53 2.70 25.11 -5.14
C VAL A 53 2.48 25.27 -6.65
N LYS A 54 1.97 24.24 -7.36
CA LYS A 54 1.85 24.19 -8.84
C LYS A 54 0.84 25.19 -9.41
N ALA A 55 -0.39 25.22 -8.91
CA ALA A 55 -1.43 26.14 -9.43
C ALA A 55 -1.15 27.64 -9.16
N PRO A 56 -0.56 27.98 -7.99
CA PRO A 56 -0.06 29.32 -7.66
C PRO A 56 1.06 29.85 -8.54
N LEU A 57 2.09 29.06 -8.84
CA LEU A 57 3.33 29.56 -9.43
C LEU A 57 3.11 30.33 -10.74
N GLU A 58 2.25 29.82 -11.60
CA GLU A 58 1.99 30.47 -12.89
C GLU A 58 1.08 31.70 -12.75
N TYR A 59 0.19 31.74 -11.75
CA TYR A 59 -0.68 32.90 -11.51
C TYR A 59 0.05 33.99 -10.72
N VAL A 60 0.80 33.62 -9.70
CA VAL A 60 1.66 34.49 -8.91
C VAL A 60 2.68 35.20 -9.81
N ASN A 61 3.26 34.49 -10.78
CA ASN A 61 4.09 35.10 -11.82
C ASN A 61 3.29 36.14 -12.62
N SER A 62 2.03 35.86 -12.99
CA SER A 62 1.16 36.81 -13.70
C SER A 62 0.85 38.10 -12.93
N VAL A 63 0.62 38.03 -11.62
CA VAL A 63 0.31 39.23 -10.82
C VAL A 63 1.57 40.06 -10.55
N VAL A 64 2.73 39.42 -10.33
CA VAL A 64 4.03 40.11 -10.26
C VAL A 64 4.34 40.77 -11.60
N LEU A 65 4.09 40.06 -12.69
CA LEU A 65 4.18 40.57 -14.05
C LEU A 65 3.28 41.79 -14.22
N ASP A 66 2.02 41.80 -13.77
CA ASP A 66 1.12 42.95 -13.91
C ASP A 66 1.71 44.24 -13.30
N LEU A 67 2.34 44.16 -12.12
CA LEU A 67 3.00 45.30 -11.48
C LEU A 67 4.22 45.77 -12.27
N GLU A 68 5.11 44.84 -12.64
CA GLU A 68 6.29 45.18 -13.45
C GLU A 68 5.91 45.72 -14.82
N ASN A 69 4.86 45.15 -15.41
CA ASN A 69 4.35 45.52 -16.70
C ASN A 69 3.73 46.90 -16.69
N LEU A 70 3.02 47.30 -15.63
CA LEU A 70 2.50 48.65 -15.53
C LEU A 70 3.61 49.68 -15.39
N SER A 71 4.63 49.38 -14.57
CA SER A 71 5.87 50.16 -14.45
C SER A 71 6.53 50.35 -15.83
N ARG A 72 6.69 49.25 -16.57
CA ARG A 72 7.26 49.26 -17.92
C ARG A 72 6.37 49.99 -18.92
N SER A 73 5.05 49.81 -18.90
CA SER A 73 4.12 50.52 -19.79
C SER A 73 4.21 52.03 -19.61
N LEU A 74 4.37 52.51 -18.37
CA LEU A 74 4.56 53.93 -18.09
C LEU A 74 5.90 54.45 -18.65
N ILE A 75 6.98 53.69 -18.50
CA ILE A 75 8.29 54.03 -19.10
C ILE A 75 8.19 54.02 -20.62
N LEU A 76 7.59 52.97 -21.19
CA LEU A 76 7.39 52.80 -22.64
C LEU A 76 6.54 53.91 -23.26
N ILE A 77 5.51 54.42 -22.55
CA ILE A 77 4.74 55.59 -23.00
C ILE A 77 5.66 56.79 -23.18
N GLU A 78 6.50 57.08 -22.19
CA GLU A 78 7.38 58.23 -22.22
C GLU A 78 8.52 58.03 -23.25
N GLU A 79 9.05 56.81 -23.37
CA GLU A 79 9.99 56.47 -24.45
C GLU A 79 9.36 56.66 -25.83
N PHE A 80 8.12 56.21 -25.99
CA PHE A 80 7.37 56.33 -27.23
C PHE A 80 7.07 57.78 -27.58
N LYS A 81 6.74 58.65 -26.61
CA LYS A 81 6.59 60.10 -26.83
C LYS A 81 7.85 60.74 -27.38
N VAL A 82 9.01 60.43 -26.79
CA VAL A 82 10.30 60.92 -27.26
C VAL A 82 10.59 60.41 -28.66
N ARG A 83 10.41 59.09 -28.90
CA ARG A 83 10.61 58.46 -30.21
C ARG A 83 9.71 59.06 -31.28
N VAL A 84 8.41 59.25 -31.02
CA VAL A 84 7.47 59.85 -31.98
C VAL A 84 7.88 61.27 -32.32
N LYS A 85 8.30 62.08 -31.35
CA LYS A 85 8.78 63.45 -31.58
C LYS A 85 10.03 63.46 -32.47
N GLU A 86 11.00 62.59 -32.20
CA GLU A 86 12.22 62.46 -32.98
C GLU A 86 11.96 61.91 -34.40
N LYS A 87 11.15 60.87 -34.52
CA LYS A 87 10.78 60.29 -35.82
C LYS A 87 9.99 61.27 -36.67
N LYS A 88 9.03 62.02 -36.12
CA LYS A 88 8.36 63.11 -36.86
C LYS A 88 9.35 64.16 -37.36
N LYS A 89 10.36 64.51 -36.55
CA LYS A 89 11.44 65.42 -36.98
C LYS A 89 12.27 64.81 -38.10
N GLN A 90 12.66 63.54 -38.01
CA GLN A 90 13.40 62.83 -39.06
C GLN A 90 12.59 62.76 -40.36
N LEU A 91 11.32 62.38 -40.27
CA LEU A 91 10.42 62.19 -41.40
C LEU A 91 9.99 63.51 -42.06
N SER A 92 10.06 64.64 -41.33
CA SER A 92 9.77 65.96 -41.89
C SER A 92 10.65 66.32 -43.10
N LYS A 93 11.84 65.71 -43.22
CA LYS A 93 12.76 65.86 -44.36
C LYS A 93 12.18 65.32 -45.68
N PHE A 94 11.20 64.42 -45.61
CA PHE A 94 10.53 63.82 -46.77
C PHE A 94 9.21 64.50 -47.14
N LYS A 95 8.90 65.66 -46.53
CA LYS A 95 7.74 66.47 -46.92
C LYS A 95 7.96 67.08 -48.30
N ARG A 96 6.90 67.15 -49.09
CA ARG A 96 6.96 67.72 -50.43
C ARG A 96 6.51 69.16 -50.42
N THR A 97 7.27 70.03 -51.04
CA THR A 97 6.83 71.41 -51.29
C THR A 97 5.91 71.42 -52.51
N VAL A 98 4.63 71.73 -52.31
CA VAL A 98 3.67 71.91 -53.40
C VAL A 98 3.43 73.41 -53.58
N VAL A 99 3.42 73.85 -54.84
CA VAL A 99 3.09 75.24 -55.20
C VAL A 99 1.58 75.34 -55.31
N GLN A 100 0.95 76.04 -54.37
CA GLN A 100 -0.48 76.34 -54.45
C GLN A 100 -0.65 77.71 -55.12
N LYS A 101 -1.31 77.75 -56.29
CA LYS A 101 -1.75 79.03 -56.87
C LYS A 101 -2.80 79.63 -55.93
N GLU A 102 -2.66 80.90 -55.54
CA GLU A 102 -3.66 81.63 -54.73
C GLU A 102 -5.04 81.56 -55.43
N GLY A 103 -5.93 80.70 -54.93
CA GLY A 103 -7.28 80.51 -55.44
C GLY A 103 -8.28 80.55 -54.30
N GLY A 104 -8.86 81.73 -54.06
CA GLY A 104 -9.84 82.00 -53.00
C GLY A 104 -9.70 83.41 -52.44
N PHE A 105 -10.82 84.06 -52.10
CA PHE A 105 -11.06 85.39 -51.48
C PHE A 105 -10.01 86.52 -51.70
N PHE A 106 -8.75 86.30 -51.31
CA PHE A 106 -7.60 87.16 -51.63
C PHE A 106 -7.34 87.32 -53.14
N GLY A 107 -7.66 86.32 -53.96
CA GLY A 107 -7.62 86.46 -55.43
C GLY A 107 -8.65 87.46 -55.98
N ALA A 108 -9.82 87.57 -55.34
CA ALA A 108 -10.87 88.52 -55.70
C ALA A 108 -10.60 89.94 -55.15
N LEU A 109 -10.00 90.06 -53.96
CA LEU A 109 -9.53 91.35 -53.43
C LEU A 109 -8.40 91.95 -54.27
N LYS A 110 -7.53 91.12 -54.86
CA LYS A 110 -6.44 91.55 -55.75
C LYS A 110 -6.92 91.91 -57.15
N SER A 111 -7.96 91.25 -57.70
CA SER A 111 -8.59 91.70 -58.95
C SER A 111 -9.27 93.05 -58.79
N PHE A 112 -9.85 93.31 -57.62
CA PHE A 112 -10.31 94.65 -57.24
C PHE A 112 -9.14 95.65 -57.16
N GLY A 113 -8.02 95.28 -56.52
CA GLY A 113 -6.78 96.10 -56.46
C GLY A 113 -6.17 96.45 -57.83
N GLN A 114 -6.23 95.54 -58.81
CA GLN A 114 -5.80 95.81 -60.19
C GLN A 114 -6.77 96.76 -60.92
N SER A 115 -8.07 96.73 -60.63
CA SER A 115 -9.02 97.69 -61.20
C SER A 115 -8.86 99.12 -60.66
N ILE A 116 -8.06 99.32 -59.60
CA ILE A 116 -7.72 100.64 -59.01
C ILE A 116 -6.25 101.02 -59.20
N GLY A 117 -5.50 100.30 -60.05
CA GLY A 117 -4.14 100.70 -60.45
C GLY A 117 -3.00 100.28 -59.50
N LEU A 118 -3.23 99.36 -58.55
CA LEU A 118 -2.16 98.84 -57.69
C LEU A 118 -1.42 97.67 -58.35
N ASN A 119 -0.09 97.80 -58.45
CA ASN A 119 0.80 96.83 -59.08
C ASN A 119 1.19 95.74 -58.07
N VAL A 120 0.49 94.59 -58.08
CA VAL A 120 0.71 93.51 -57.11
C VAL A 120 1.42 92.32 -57.74
N LYS A 121 2.64 92.00 -57.28
CA LYS A 121 3.44 90.86 -57.75
C LYS A 121 2.82 89.52 -57.31
N ARG A 122 2.83 88.52 -58.21
CA ARG A 122 2.51 87.11 -57.89
C ARG A 122 3.56 86.55 -56.94
N GLY A 123 3.15 86.21 -55.71
CA GLY A 123 3.93 85.35 -54.82
C GLY A 123 3.42 83.91 -54.94
N ASN A 124 4.29 82.97 -55.31
CA ASN A 124 3.96 81.55 -55.15
C ASN A 124 3.97 81.24 -53.64
N VAL A 125 2.87 80.71 -53.10
CA VAL A 125 2.86 80.19 -51.73
C VAL A 125 3.31 78.74 -51.78
N TYR A 126 4.53 78.51 -51.30
CA TYR A 126 5.09 77.18 -51.13
C TYR A 126 4.53 76.58 -49.85
N LYS A 127 3.65 75.58 -49.95
CA LYS A 127 3.15 74.84 -48.80
C LYS A 127 3.78 73.46 -48.77
N SER A 128 4.45 73.14 -47.67
CA SER A 128 4.94 71.78 -47.42
C SER A 128 3.74 70.88 -47.11
N VAL A 129 3.55 69.83 -47.92
CA VAL A 129 2.44 68.87 -47.81
C VAL A 129 3.01 67.52 -47.39
N ASP A 130 2.29 66.85 -46.49
CA ASP A 130 2.63 65.52 -46.01
C ASP A 130 2.47 64.48 -47.14
N THR A 131 3.50 63.67 -47.34
CA THR A 131 3.51 62.48 -48.22
C THR A 131 3.17 61.22 -47.42
N TYR A 132 2.99 60.08 -48.12
CA TYR A 132 2.73 58.78 -47.51
C TYR A 132 3.73 58.43 -46.38
N PHE A 133 5.03 58.67 -46.60
CA PHE A 133 6.10 58.37 -45.64
C PHE A 133 6.30 59.41 -44.53
N THR A 134 5.62 60.56 -44.62
CA THR A 134 5.68 61.58 -43.56
C THR A 134 4.60 61.39 -42.50
N ARG A 135 3.59 60.54 -42.78
CA ARG A 135 2.59 60.16 -41.79
C ARG A 135 3.24 59.23 -40.77
N TYR A 136 3.12 59.60 -39.51
CA TYR A 136 3.56 58.80 -38.37
C TYR A 136 2.49 58.87 -37.28
N LEU A 137 2.72 58.15 -36.18
CA LEU A 137 1.75 57.98 -35.10
C LEU A 137 1.30 59.34 -34.53
N SER A 138 0.00 59.49 -34.35
CA SER A 138 -0.65 60.74 -33.95
C SER A 138 -0.51 61.01 -32.45
N GLU A 139 -0.58 62.28 -32.05
CA GLU A 139 -0.60 62.63 -30.62
C GLU A 139 -1.87 62.14 -29.91
N LYS A 140 -2.96 61.99 -30.67
CA LYS A 140 -4.22 61.43 -30.18
C LYS A 140 -4.06 59.96 -29.77
N GLU A 141 -3.35 59.15 -30.55
CA GLU A 141 -3.07 57.74 -30.20
C GLU A 141 -2.22 57.63 -28.92
N ILE A 142 -1.29 58.56 -28.70
CA ILE A 142 -0.52 58.66 -27.45
C ILE A 142 -1.41 59.04 -26.26
N GLN A 143 -2.31 60.01 -26.44
CA GLN A 143 -3.24 60.45 -25.38
C GLN A 143 -4.25 59.37 -25.03
N ASP A 144 -4.76 58.64 -26.03
CA ASP A 144 -5.63 57.48 -25.83
C ASP A 144 -4.89 56.38 -25.05
N PHE A 145 -3.58 56.18 -25.32
CA PHE A 145 -2.75 55.25 -24.55
C PHE A 145 -2.58 55.68 -23.09
N GLU A 146 -2.17 56.94 -22.90
CA GLU A 146 -1.94 57.52 -21.57
C GLU A 146 -3.21 57.46 -20.73
N THR A 147 -4.36 57.74 -21.33
CA THR A 147 -5.67 57.65 -20.67
C THR A 147 -6.01 56.22 -20.28
N LYS A 148 -5.78 55.24 -21.17
CA LYS A 148 -6.04 53.82 -20.86
C LYS A 148 -5.11 53.28 -19.77
N VAL A 149 -3.81 53.56 -19.83
CA VAL A 149 -2.85 53.16 -18.78
C VAL A 149 -3.13 53.86 -17.46
N ARG A 150 -3.54 55.13 -17.50
CA ARG A 150 -4.01 55.86 -16.31
C ARG A 150 -5.26 55.22 -15.70
N ASN A 151 -6.19 54.72 -16.51
CA ASN A 151 -7.42 54.07 -16.03
C ASN A 151 -7.19 52.71 -15.37
N GLU A 152 -6.05 52.05 -15.66
CA GLU A 152 -5.59 50.84 -14.98
C GLU A 152 -5.03 51.16 -13.58
N LEU A 153 -4.50 52.37 -13.35
CA LEU A 153 -4.07 52.80 -12.02
C LEU A 153 -5.29 53.18 -11.16
N ARG A 154 -5.64 52.30 -10.22
CA ARG A 154 -6.74 52.49 -9.28
C ARG A 154 -6.26 52.39 -7.83
N LYS A 155 -6.96 53.08 -6.93
CA LYS A 155 -6.81 52.95 -5.47
C LYS A 155 -7.39 51.59 -5.03
N GLU A 156 -7.10 51.16 -3.81
CA GLU A 156 -7.56 49.85 -3.27
C GLU A 156 -9.08 49.66 -3.34
N ASN A 157 -9.87 50.74 -3.22
CA ASN A 157 -11.33 50.72 -3.34
C ASN A 157 -11.85 50.78 -4.80
N GLY A 158 -10.97 50.66 -5.80
CA GLY A 158 -11.32 50.73 -7.22
C GLY A 158 -11.50 52.15 -7.78
N ALA A 159 -11.34 53.20 -6.96
CA ALA A 159 -11.43 54.58 -7.42
C ALA A 159 -10.23 54.98 -8.31
N PRO A 160 -10.39 55.92 -9.27
CA PRO A 160 -9.26 56.45 -10.04
C PRO A 160 -8.20 57.11 -9.15
N ILE A 161 -6.93 57.06 -9.57
CA ILE A 161 -5.86 57.78 -8.89
C ILE A 161 -5.97 59.31 -9.05
N ASP A 162 -5.53 60.04 -8.03
CA ASP A 162 -5.53 61.51 -8.06
C ASP A 162 -4.49 62.03 -9.06
N ASN A 163 -4.82 63.10 -9.78
CA ASN A 163 -3.92 63.68 -10.80
C ASN A 163 -2.52 64.02 -10.28
N PRO A 164 -2.33 64.64 -9.09
CA PRO A 164 -1.00 64.96 -8.57
C PRO A 164 -0.16 63.72 -8.19
N VAL A 165 -0.82 62.59 -7.95
CA VAL A 165 -0.14 61.32 -7.68
C VAL A 165 0.29 60.68 -8.98
N TYR A 166 -0.58 60.70 -10.00
CA TYR A 166 -0.24 60.26 -11.36
C TYR A 166 0.95 61.02 -11.94
N GLU A 167 0.96 62.36 -11.86
CA GLU A 167 2.04 63.18 -12.42
C GLU A 167 3.39 62.91 -11.75
N ARG A 168 3.41 62.56 -10.46
CA ARG A 168 4.64 62.14 -9.78
C ARG A 168 5.16 60.81 -10.32
N ILE A 169 4.28 59.82 -10.48
CA ILE A 169 4.62 58.51 -11.07
C ILE A 169 5.14 58.71 -12.51
N ARG A 170 4.42 59.50 -13.31
CA ARG A 170 4.79 59.84 -14.69
C ARG A 170 6.14 60.53 -14.78
N SER A 171 6.44 61.50 -13.90
CA SER A 171 7.75 62.18 -13.88
C SER A 171 8.91 61.24 -13.58
N ILE A 172 8.71 60.22 -12.73
CA ILE A 172 9.71 59.18 -12.48
C ILE A 172 9.90 58.33 -13.75
N ALA A 173 8.80 57.92 -14.39
CA ALA A 173 8.85 57.16 -15.65
C ALA A 173 9.54 57.95 -16.78
N GLU A 174 9.26 59.25 -16.91
CA GLU A 174 9.89 60.15 -17.90
C GLU A 174 11.41 60.24 -17.69
N LYS A 175 11.87 60.49 -16.47
CA LYS A 175 13.31 60.53 -16.14
C LYS A 175 13.99 59.20 -16.44
N THR A 176 13.29 58.10 -16.17
CA THR A 176 13.77 56.73 -16.44
C THR A 176 13.90 56.48 -17.94
N ALA A 177 12.87 56.85 -18.71
CA ALA A 177 12.84 56.75 -20.17
C ALA A 177 13.96 57.58 -20.83
N VAL A 178 14.18 58.82 -20.38
CA VAL A 178 15.26 59.68 -20.90
C VAL A 178 16.64 59.06 -20.64
N ALA A 179 16.86 58.49 -19.45
CA ALA A 179 18.12 57.82 -19.13
C ALA A 179 18.35 56.57 -20.01
N ARG A 180 17.29 55.77 -20.25
CA ARG A 180 17.35 54.61 -21.16
C ARG A 180 17.64 55.01 -22.59
N ILE A 181 16.88 55.95 -23.13
CA ILE A 181 17.06 56.46 -24.50
C ILE A 181 18.47 57.03 -24.67
N GLY A 182 18.99 57.74 -23.67
CA GLY A 182 20.36 58.26 -23.69
C GLY A 182 21.41 57.15 -23.81
N SER A 183 21.28 56.07 -23.03
CA SER A 183 22.18 54.92 -23.10
C SER A 183 22.03 54.14 -24.42
N GLU A 184 20.80 53.88 -24.86
CA GLU A 184 20.52 53.19 -26.12
C GLU A 184 21.03 53.99 -27.33
N SER A 185 20.81 55.32 -27.35
CA SER A 185 21.33 56.20 -28.40
C SER A 185 22.86 56.24 -28.41
N ALA A 186 23.50 56.18 -27.24
CA ALA A 186 24.95 56.09 -27.14
C ALA A 186 25.47 54.75 -27.70
N ARG A 187 24.78 53.63 -27.44
CA ARG A 187 25.09 52.31 -28.02
C ARG A 187 24.94 52.31 -29.54
N THR A 188 23.81 52.77 -30.07
CA THR A 188 23.60 52.88 -31.52
C THR A 188 24.64 53.78 -32.17
N ARG A 189 25.00 54.90 -31.53
CA ARG A 189 26.02 55.79 -32.06
C ARG A 189 27.40 55.14 -32.08
N ILE A 190 27.74 54.31 -31.10
CA ILE A 190 29.00 53.53 -31.12
C ILE A 190 29.00 52.57 -32.31
N GLU A 191 27.89 51.86 -32.56
CA GLU A 191 27.77 50.96 -33.71
C GLU A 191 27.92 51.71 -35.04
N GLU A 192 27.25 52.85 -35.19
CA GLU A 192 27.41 53.73 -36.36
C GLU A 192 28.85 54.22 -36.50
N ILE A 193 29.48 54.66 -35.41
CA ILE A 193 30.88 55.09 -35.42
C ILE A 193 31.79 53.92 -35.81
N ASP A 194 31.52 52.70 -35.37
CA ASP A 194 32.31 51.52 -35.74
C ASP A 194 32.17 51.15 -37.21
N GLU A 195 30.98 51.32 -37.80
CA GLU A 195 30.79 51.20 -39.25
C GLU A 195 31.50 52.32 -40.02
N GLU A 196 31.38 53.57 -39.57
CA GLU A 196 32.05 54.74 -40.14
C GLU A 196 33.60 54.58 -40.06
N LEU A 197 34.12 54.11 -38.93
CA LEU A 197 35.55 53.83 -38.73
C LEU A 197 36.04 52.70 -39.65
N LYS A 198 35.27 51.62 -39.80
CA LYS A 198 35.60 50.54 -40.76
C LYS A 198 35.64 51.05 -42.19
N ALA A 199 34.69 51.90 -42.59
CA ALA A 199 34.67 52.50 -43.92
C ALA A 199 35.86 53.44 -44.14
N LEU A 200 36.20 54.27 -43.13
CA LEU A 200 37.36 55.16 -43.15
C LEU A 200 38.69 54.39 -43.18
N ASP A 201 38.81 53.29 -42.44
CA ASP A 201 39.99 52.42 -42.45
C ASP A 201 40.20 51.76 -43.82
N GLN A 202 39.11 51.32 -44.46
CA GLN A 202 39.15 50.84 -45.84
C GLN A 202 39.53 51.93 -46.85
N GLU A 203 39.13 53.18 -46.62
CA GLU A 203 39.48 54.30 -47.50
C GLU A 203 40.93 54.78 -47.30
N LEU A 204 41.44 54.80 -46.06
CA LEU A 204 42.82 55.12 -45.71
C LEU A 204 43.83 54.04 -46.17
N ALA A 205 43.39 52.80 -46.37
CA ALA A 205 44.23 51.70 -46.84
C ALA A 205 44.52 51.70 -48.36
N LYS A 206 43.91 52.61 -49.13
CA LYS A 206 44.14 52.71 -50.59
C LYS A 206 45.49 53.40 -50.87
N SER A 207 46.30 52.84 -51.77
CA SER A 207 47.68 53.28 -52.06
C SER A 207 47.82 54.66 -52.71
N ASP A 208 46.74 55.17 -53.33
CA ASP A 208 46.80 56.32 -54.25
C ASP A 208 46.17 57.60 -53.66
N LEU A 209 46.21 57.78 -52.33
CA LEU A 209 45.60 58.95 -51.68
C LEU A 209 46.49 60.21 -51.71
N ASP A 210 45.89 61.35 -52.07
CA ASP A 210 46.47 62.69 -51.91
C ASP A 210 46.79 62.97 -50.42
N PRO A 211 48.00 63.46 -50.08
CA PRO A 211 48.40 63.86 -48.73
C PRO A 211 47.40 64.76 -48.00
N LYS A 212 46.69 65.66 -48.71
CA LYS A 212 45.66 66.52 -48.10
C LYS A 212 44.42 65.73 -47.70
N LYS A 213 43.98 64.78 -48.54
CA LYS A 213 42.82 63.92 -48.27
C LYS A 213 43.14 62.93 -47.14
N GLN A 214 44.35 62.39 -47.10
CA GLN A 214 44.82 61.52 -46.02
C GLN A 214 44.81 62.24 -44.65
N LYS A 215 45.27 63.50 -44.60
CA LYS A 215 45.24 64.31 -43.38
C LYS A 215 43.81 64.62 -42.91
N SER A 216 42.88 64.87 -43.85
CA SER A 216 41.46 65.07 -43.54
C SER A 216 40.83 63.81 -42.94
N LEU A 217 40.99 62.66 -43.60
CA LEU A 217 40.43 61.38 -43.17
C LEU A 217 41.00 60.93 -41.81
N SER A 218 42.29 61.17 -41.56
CA SER A 218 42.90 60.91 -40.24
C SER A 218 42.30 61.82 -39.15
N SER A 219 42.03 63.09 -39.46
CA SER A 219 41.38 64.02 -38.53
C SER A 219 39.93 63.63 -38.24
N ASP A 220 39.19 63.15 -39.24
CA ASP A 220 37.82 62.66 -39.08
C ASP A 220 37.79 61.37 -38.24
N LYS A 221 38.75 60.45 -38.47
CA LYS A 221 38.97 59.27 -37.62
C LYS A 221 39.23 59.64 -36.16
N ASP A 222 40.14 60.58 -35.89
CA ASP A 222 40.44 61.04 -34.52
C ASP A 222 39.25 61.72 -33.83
N LYS A 223 38.35 62.34 -34.60
CA LYS A 223 37.11 62.93 -34.09
C LYS A 223 36.11 61.84 -33.71
N LEU A 224 35.94 60.84 -34.57
CA LEU A 224 35.04 59.70 -34.32
C LEU A 224 35.51 58.83 -33.15
N VAL A 225 36.82 58.60 -33.00
CA VAL A 225 37.38 57.87 -31.84
C VAL A 225 37.12 58.63 -30.53
N ARG A 226 37.25 59.97 -30.53
CA ARG A 226 36.91 60.79 -29.36
C ARG A 226 35.41 60.76 -29.05
N GLU A 227 34.57 60.82 -30.07
CA GLU A 227 33.11 60.72 -29.93
C GLU A 227 32.69 59.35 -29.38
N LYS A 228 33.30 58.26 -29.87
CA LYS A 228 33.11 56.90 -29.35
C LYS A 228 33.43 56.81 -27.86
N GLY A 229 34.57 57.34 -27.42
CA GLY A 229 34.96 57.33 -26.01
C GLY A 229 34.04 58.16 -25.09
N VAL A 230 33.34 59.18 -25.61
CA VAL A 230 32.30 59.91 -24.87
C VAL A 230 31.04 59.06 -24.74
N SER A 231 30.60 58.42 -25.83
CA SER A 231 29.44 57.52 -25.84
C SER A 231 29.64 56.30 -24.94
N GLU A 232 30.84 55.70 -24.92
CA GLU A 232 31.20 54.56 -24.05
C GLU A 232 31.06 54.91 -22.56
N LYS A 233 31.41 56.13 -22.16
CA LYS A 233 31.27 56.60 -20.76
C LYS A 233 29.82 56.93 -20.39
N ALA A 234 28.99 57.29 -21.36
CA ALA A 234 27.59 57.66 -21.11
C ALA A 234 26.69 56.45 -20.82
N ILE A 235 27.04 55.26 -21.34
CA ILE A 235 26.28 54.01 -21.17
C ILE A 235 26.11 53.63 -19.68
N PRO A 236 27.18 53.42 -18.89
CA PRO A 236 27.05 52.96 -17.51
C PRO A 236 26.37 53.99 -16.59
N ASP A 237 26.54 55.30 -16.85
CA ASP A 237 25.84 56.35 -16.10
C ASP A 237 24.34 56.38 -16.44
N GLY A 238 23.99 56.24 -17.72
CA GLY A 238 22.62 56.12 -18.20
C GLY A 238 21.90 54.89 -17.64
N GLU A 239 22.56 53.73 -17.65
CA GLU A 239 22.04 52.47 -17.09
C GLU A 239 21.82 52.56 -15.59
N LYS A 240 22.78 53.12 -14.85
CA LYS A 240 22.64 53.33 -13.40
C LYS A 240 21.45 54.23 -13.07
N LYS A 241 21.26 55.32 -13.82
CA LYS A 241 20.13 56.25 -13.65
C LYS A 241 18.80 55.61 -14.01
N ALA A 242 18.73 54.88 -15.13
CA ALA A 242 17.55 54.13 -15.54
C ALA A 242 17.15 53.12 -14.45
N ALA A 243 18.10 52.32 -13.99
CA ALA A 243 17.85 51.32 -12.99
C ALA A 243 17.38 51.94 -11.64
N ALA A 244 17.93 53.09 -11.23
CA ALA A 244 17.47 53.81 -10.04
C ALA A 244 16.03 54.34 -10.21
N GLY A 245 15.70 54.83 -11.39
CA GLY A 245 14.36 55.29 -11.77
C GLY A 245 13.32 54.17 -11.74
N GLU A 246 13.66 52.99 -12.27
CA GLU A 246 12.79 51.80 -12.19
C GLU A 246 12.52 51.37 -10.76
N THR A 247 13.54 51.33 -9.90
CA THR A 247 13.36 51.02 -8.47
C THR A 247 12.43 52.04 -7.80
N ALA A 248 12.56 53.33 -8.12
CA ALA A 248 11.69 54.38 -7.59
C ALA A 248 10.25 54.25 -8.11
N LEU A 249 10.08 53.88 -9.38
CA LEU A 249 8.78 53.68 -10.01
C LEU A 249 8.06 52.48 -9.42
N THR A 250 8.74 51.35 -9.25
CA THR A 250 8.18 50.17 -8.59
C THR A 250 7.76 50.49 -7.16
N LYS A 251 8.58 51.20 -6.37
CA LYS A 251 8.20 51.65 -5.02
C LYS A 251 6.97 52.57 -5.01
N ALA A 252 6.85 53.46 -6.00
CA ALA A 252 5.69 54.33 -6.13
C ALA A 252 4.41 53.54 -6.47
N LEU A 253 4.53 52.50 -7.30
CA LEU A 253 3.41 51.66 -7.71
C LEU A 253 2.97 50.67 -6.63
N GLN A 254 3.88 50.19 -5.78
CA GLN A 254 3.60 49.18 -4.73
C GLN A 254 2.37 49.51 -3.87
N ASN A 255 2.14 50.79 -3.54
CA ASN A 255 1.02 51.21 -2.69
C ASN A 255 -0.37 51.00 -3.32
N PHE A 256 -0.46 50.85 -4.64
CA PHE A 256 -1.74 50.65 -5.34
C PHE A 256 -2.11 49.16 -5.48
N PHE A 257 -1.13 48.27 -5.28
CA PHE A 257 -1.31 46.83 -5.49
C PHE A 257 -1.41 46.02 -4.19
N ARG A 258 -1.06 46.59 -3.02
CA ARG A 258 -1.03 45.86 -1.72
C ARG A 258 -2.30 45.08 -1.40
N GLY A 259 -3.47 45.74 -1.34
CA GLY A 259 -4.76 45.07 -1.09
C GLY A 259 -5.12 44.03 -2.16
N SER A 260 -5.05 44.42 -3.44
CA SER A 260 -5.40 43.51 -4.54
C SER A 260 -4.49 42.29 -4.66
N PHE A 261 -3.21 42.41 -4.28
CA PHE A 261 -2.21 41.35 -4.37
C PHE A 261 -2.46 40.33 -3.26
N LYS A 262 -2.76 40.80 -2.04
CA LYS A 262 -3.15 39.93 -0.91
C LYS A 262 -4.41 39.15 -1.23
N ASP A 263 -5.47 39.84 -1.65
CA ASP A 263 -6.77 39.22 -1.89
C ASP A 263 -6.73 38.25 -3.06
N ARG A 264 -5.95 38.55 -4.12
CA ARG A 264 -5.75 37.63 -5.25
C ARG A 264 -4.95 36.39 -4.87
N ILE A 265 -3.86 36.53 -4.12
CA ILE A 265 -3.09 35.38 -3.63
C ILE A 265 -3.96 34.53 -2.70
N SER A 266 -4.68 35.15 -1.76
CA SER A 266 -5.58 34.44 -0.85
C SER A 266 -6.79 33.80 -1.52
N SER A 267 -7.32 34.40 -2.60
CA SER A 267 -8.42 33.81 -3.39
C SER A 267 -8.04 32.49 -4.08
N LEU A 268 -6.75 32.18 -4.17
CA LEU A 268 -6.21 30.95 -4.73
C LEU A 268 -5.89 29.88 -3.67
N GLY A 269 -6.30 30.11 -2.42
CA GLY A 269 -5.99 29.21 -1.30
C GLY A 269 -4.56 29.33 -0.78
N LEU A 270 -3.82 30.37 -1.19
CA LEU A 270 -2.44 30.60 -0.72
C LEU A 270 -2.39 31.51 0.50
N LEU A 271 -1.44 31.22 1.36
CA LEU A 271 -1.09 32.04 2.51
C LEU A 271 0.03 33.03 2.13
N PRO A 272 -0.25 34.35 2.00
CA PRO A 272 0.73 35.33 1.52
C PRO A 272 1.98 35.49 2.39
N ASP A 273 1.93 35.04 3.65
CA ASP A 273 3.05 35.05 4.61
C ASP A 273 4.04 33.88 4.40
N LYS A 274 3.63 32.82 3.69
CA LYS A 274 4.46 31.64 3.38
C LYS A 274 5.19 31.75 2.05
N ILE A 275 4.85 32.74 1.22
CA ILE A 275 5.44 32.94 -0.11
C ILE A 275 6.16 34.28 -0.17
N ARG A 276 7.37 34.28 -0.72
CA ARG A 276 8.12 35.49 -1.04
C ARG A 276 8.68 35.40 -2.44
N ILE A 277 8.55 36.47 -3.21
CA ILE A 277 8.97 36.51 -4.60
C ILE A 277 9.94 37.66 -4.75
N LEU A 278 11.11 37.35 -5.28
CA LEU A 278 12.12 38.31 -5.64
C LEU A 278 12.16 38.38 -7.16
N ALA A 279 11.94 39.56 -7.73
CA ALA A 279 12.17 39.76 -9.15
C ALA A 279 13.52 40.44 -9.34
N TYR A 280 14.25 39.96 -10.33
CA TYR A 280 15.53 40.51 -10.76
C TYR A 280 15.46 40.80 -12.25
N ASP A 281 16.11 41.87 -12.68
CA ASP A 281 16.37 42.09 -14.10
C ASP A 281 17.46 41.15 -14.62
N ARG A 282 17.76 41.24 -15.92
CA ARG A 282 18.78 40.41 -16.58
C ARG A 282 20.20 40.64 -16.06
N GLU A 283 20.46 41.78 -15.44
CA GLU A 283 21.79 42.16 -14.92
C GLU A 283 21.96 41.71 -13.46
N GLY A 284 20.96 41.04 -12.89
CA GLY A 284 20.99 40.57 -11.51
C GLY A 284 20.63 41.65 -10.49
N LYS A 285 20.07 42.78 -10.93
CA LYS A 285 19.57 43.80 -10.03
C LYS A 285 18.13 43.50 -9.63
N GLN A 286 17.87 43.51 -8.33
CA GLN A 286 16.53 43.27 -7.79
C GLN A 286 15.56 44.40 -8.16
N THR A 287 14.49 44.06 -8.89
CA THR A 287 13.42 44.96 -9.31
C THR A 287 12.23 44.96 -8.35
N LEU A 288 11.94 43.80 -7.74
CA LEU A 288 10.83 43.61 -6.80
C LEU A 288 11.22 42.66 -5.66
N ASP A 289 10.64 42.90 -4.49
CA ASP A 289 10.61 41.94 -3.38
C ASP A 289 9.26 42.03 -2.68
N THR A 290 8.48 40.95 -2.74
CA THR A 290 7.14 40.92 -2.12
C THR A 290 7.18 40.86 -0.60
N GLY A 291 8.34 40.62 0.02
CA GLY A 291 8.52 40.79 1.47
C GLY A 291 8.25 42.23 1.94
N LEU A 292 8.37 43.23 1.05
CA LEU A 292 7.97 44.61 1.34
C LEU A 292 6.45 44.85 1.25
N LEU A 293 5.71 43.95 0.62
CA LEU A 293 4.25 43.96 0.52
C LEU A 293 3.61 43.22 1.71
N PHE A 294 4.30 42.22 2.27
CA PHE A 294 3.85 41.42 3.41
C PHE A 294 4.92 41.37 4.50
N SER A 295 4.74 42.15 5.56
CA SER A 295 5.71 42.22 6.67
C SER A 295 6.01 40.86 7.31
N GLN A 296 5.03 39.94 7.34
CA GLN A 296 5.22 38.59 7.87
C GLN A 296 6.09 37.70 6.95
N SER A 297 5.98 37.84 5.61
CA SER A 297 6.87 37.14 4.67
C SER A 297 8.27 37.75 4.58
N SER A 298 8.45 38.99 5.07
CA SER A 298 9.76 39.64 5.13
C SER A 298 10.77 38.92 6.02
N GLU A 299 10.30 38.25 7.09
CA GLU A 299 11.11 37.38 7.97
C GLU A 299 11.37 36.01 7.31
N THR A 300 10.48 35.58 6.44
CA THR A 300 10.59 34.35 5.65
C THR A 300 11.73 34.48 4.63
N GLY A 301 12.73 33.60 4.71
CA GLY A 301 13.86 33.57 3.79
C GLY A 301 15.05 34.47 4.12
N LYS A 302 15.02 35.31 5.18
CA LYS A 302 16.17 36.18 5.53
C LYS A 302 17.48 35.40 5.72
N LYS A 303 17.41 34.24 6.37
CA LYS A 303 18.57 33.35 6.58
C LYS A 303 18.91 32.54 5.33
N LEU A 304 17.92 32.23 4.49
CA LEU A 304 18.11 31.54 3.20
C LEU A 304 19.00 32.37 2.28
N PHE A 305 18.74 33.67 2.20
CA PHE A 305 19.51 34.58 1.34
C PHE A 305 20.97 34.78 1.76
N ALA A 306 21.35 34.31 2.95
CA ALA A 306 22.73 34.33 3.43
C ALA A 306 23.47 33.00 3.16
N LEU A 307 22.80 31.96 2.66
CA LEU A 307 23.44 30.68 2.31
C LEU A 307 24.30 30.83 1.05
N SER A 308 25.51 30.25 1.08
CA SER A 308 26.42 30.18 -0.08
C SER A 308 25.77 29.54 -1.29
N ASP A 309 25.06 28.43 -1.07
CA ASP A 309 24.51 27.60 -2.14
C ASP A 309 23.35 28.33 -2.83
N PHE A 310 22.54 29.08 -2.06
CA PHE A 310 21.50 29.95 -2.61
C PHE A 310 22.12 31.08 -3.44
N GLU A 311 23.18 31.71 -2.92
CA GLU A 311 23.91 32.76 -3.65
C GLU A 311 24.54 32.27 -4.95
N GLU A 312 25.10 31.06 -4.95
CA GLU A 312 25.65 30.40 -6.14
C GLU A 312 24.55 30.10 -7.16
N SER A 313 23.45 29.46 -6.74
CA SER A 313 22.30 29.19 -7.59
C SER A 313 21.69 30.46 -8.18
N ARG A 314 21.60 31.53 -7.39
CA ARG A 314 21.14 32.85 -7.83
C ARG A 314 22.08 33.47 -8.86
N LYS A 315 23.39 33.47 -8.60
CA LYS A 315 24.38 34.02 -9.55
C LYS A 315 24.36 33.28 -10.88
N GLY A 316 24.10 31.97 -10.87
CA GLY A 316 23.96 31.17 -12.09
C GLY A 316 22.83 31.59 -13.04
N LEU A 317 21.89 32.44 -12.58
CA LEU A 317 20.84 33.02 -13.43
C LEU A 317 21.32 34.20 -14.28
N PHE A 318 22.41 34.85 -13.88
CA PHE A 318 22.84 36.13 -14.44
C PHE A 318 24.21 35.97 -15.11
N GLY A 319 24.38 36.56 -16.30
CA GLY A 319 25.62 36.50 -17.08
C GLY A 319 25.38 36.24 -18.57
N ASP A 320 26.45 35.91 -19.29
CA ASP A 320 26.42 35.59 -20.73
C ASP A 320 25.96 34.14 -21.04
N SER A 321 25.53 33.41 -20.01
CA SER A 321 25.04 32.03 -20.10
C SER A 321 23.87 31.89 -21.08
N ASP A 322 23.78 30.75 -21.75
CA ASP A 322 22.70 30.47 -22.69
C ASP A 322 21.34 30.47 -21.98
N VAL A 323 20.43 31.36 -22.41
CA VAL A 323 19.06 31.48 -21.90
C VAL A 323 18.34 30.12 -21.93
N LEU A 324 18.58 29.29 -22.96
CA LEU A 324 17.98 27.96 -23.06
C LEU A 324 18.55 26.98 -22.04
N GLU A 325 19.84 27.09 -21.71
CA GLU A 325 20.49 26.26 -20.70
C GLU A 325 20.01 26.62 -19.29
N ILE A 326 19.87 27.92 -18.99
CA ILE A 326 19.28 28.38 -17.72
C ILE A 326 17.84 27.85 -17.58
N ILE A 327 17.04 27.95 -18.65
CA ILE A 327 15.65 27.47 -18.64
C ILE A 327 15.57 25.96 -18.43
N ARG A 328 16.50 25.19 -18.99
CA ARG A 328 16.55 23.73 -18.79
C ARG A 328 17.01 23.35 -17.39
N SER A 329 18.08 23.97 -16.90
CA SER A 329 18.72 23.63 -15.62
C SER A 329 17.93 24.09 -14.40
N LYS A 330 17.19 25.20 -14.50
CA LYS A 330 16.47 25.82 -13.37
C LYS A 330 14.95 25.58 -13.39
N ASN A 331 14.49 24.58 -14.14
CA ASN A 331 13.06 24.29 -14.25
C ASN A 331 12.50 23.50 -13.06
N GLU A 332 13.36 22.82 -12.31
CA GLU A 332 13.01 22.06 -11.10
C GLU A 332 13.17 22.91 -9.83
N PRO A 333 12.30 22.72 -8.82
CA PRO A 333 12.44 23.41 -7.53
C PRO A 333 13.71 22.98 -6.78
N GLU A 334 14.43 23.95 -6.22
CA GLU A 334 15.57 23.70 -5.34
C GLU A 334 15.14 23.74 -3.87
N SER A 335 15.52 22.73 -3.08
CA SER A 335 15.20 22.66 -1.65
C SER A 335 16.36 23.17 -0.79
N PHE A 336 16.04 24.00 0.21
CA PHE A 336 17.01 24.58 1.13
C PHE A 336 16.54 24.44 2.59
N GLU A 337 17.46 24.06 3.49
CA GLU A 337 17.21 24.00 4.94
C GLU A 337 18.08 25.02 5.68
N VAL A 338 17.45 25.93 6.44
CA VAL A 338 18.19 26.89 7.27
C VAL A 338 17.41 27.29 8.52
N GLY A 339 18.09 27.22 9.67
CA GLY A 339 17.51 27.65 10.96
C GLY A 339 16.23 26.91 11.36
N GLY A 340 16.11 25.62 11.02
CA GLY A 340 14.94 24.79 11.32
C GLY A 340 13.70 25.09 10.47
N ARG A 341 13.90 25.77 9.34
CA ARG A 341 12.89 26.03 8.30
C ARG A 341 13.29 25.35 7.00
N GLN A 342 12.30 24.91 6.25
CA GLN A 342 12.43 24.22 4.97
C GLN A 342 11.85 25.12 3.88
N TYR A 343 12.68 25.46 2.91
CA TYR A 343 12.34 26.34 1.81
C TYR A 343 12.42 25.59 0.50
N GLU A 344 11.48 25.86 -0.38
CA GLU A 344 11.56 25.48 -1.77
C GLU A 344 11.67 26.76 -2.61
N VAL A 345 12.64 26.78 -3.52
CA VAL A 345 12.98 27.94 -4.33
C VAL A 345 12.83 27.58 -5.79
N ILE A 346 12.06 28.38 -6.51
CA ILE A 346 11.74 28.15 -7.92
C ILE A 346 12.17 29.38 -8.70
N TYR A 347 13.02 29.16 -9.71
CA TYR A 347 13.52 30.22 -10.58
C TYR A 347 12.72 30.23 -11.87
N ARG A 348 12.11 31.37 -12.20
CA ARG A 348 11.26 31.51 -13.38
C ARG A 348 11.76 32.65 -14.25
N PRO A 349 12.11 32.40 -15.52
CA PRO A 349 12.38 33.49 -16.45
C PRO A 349 11.10 34.32 -16.66
N VAL A 350 11.29 35.62 -16.77
CA VAL A 350 10.22 36.59 -16.98
C VAL A 350 10.37 37.13 -18.39
N PHE A 351 9.34 36.93 -19.21
CA PHE A 351 9.35 37.38 -20.60
C PHE A 351 8.40 38.55 -20.81
N ARG A 352 8.80 39.49 -21.67
CA ARG A 352 8.04 40.68 -22.02
C ARG A 352 6.71 40.31 -22.65
N ASN A 353 6.73 39.30 -23.52
CA ASN A 353 5.57 38.83 -24.24
C ASN A 353 5.34 37.34 -23.93
N PRO A 354 4.46 37.01 -22.97
CA PRO A 354 4.19 35.62 -22.59
C PRO A 354 3.71 34.78 -23.76
N SER A 355 2.93 35.37 -24.68
CA SER A 355 2.36 34.68 -25.85
C SER A 355 3.43 34.12 -26.79
N THR A 356 4.48 34.90 -27.05
CA THR A 356 5.60 34.51 -27.90
C THR A 356 6.58 33.61 -27.15
N ALA A 357 6.83 33.89 -25.88
CA ALA A 357 7.72 33.09 -25.04
C ALA A 357 7.18 31.67 -24.81
N GLU A 358 5.90 31.49 -24.44
CA GLU A 358 5.32 30.16 -24.21
C GLU A 358 5.37 29.28 -25.48
N ARG A 359 5.11 29.87 -26.65
CA ARG A 359 5.27 29.17 -27.94
C ARG A 359 6.72 28.78 -28.20
N SER A 360 7.65 29.70 -27.97
CA SER A 360 9.08 29.46 -28.14
C SER A 360 9.60 28.35 -27.21
N LEU A 361 9.15 28.33 -25.96
CA LEU A 361 9.50 27.31 -24.96
C LEU A 361 8.92 25.95 -25.34
N SER A 362 7.66 25.92 -25.78
CA SER A 362 6.98 24.69 -26.22
C SER A 362 7.70 24.05 -27.41
N LEU A 363 8.09 24.86 -28.40
CA LEU A 363 8.89 24.42 -29.55
C LEU A 363 10.27 23.94 -29.15
N THR A 364 10.97 24.68 -28.29
CA THR A 364 12.30 24.30 -27.80
C THR A 364 12.24 22.93 -27.14
N ARG A 365 11.27 22.71 -26.24
CA ARG A 365 11.11 21.46 -25.51
C ARG A 365 10.83 20.30 -26.47
N GLU A 366 9.83 20.44 -27.34
CA GLU A 366 9.46 19.40 -28.29
C GLU A 366 10.57 19.05 -29.27
N ILE A 367 11.22 20.07 -29.87
CA ILE A 367 12.27 19.82 -30.86
C ILE A 367 13.51 19.22 -30.18
N SER A 368 13.81 19.59 -28.92
CA SER A 368 14.91 18.98 -28.18
C SER A 368 14.69 17.50 -27.85
N GLU A 369 13.47 17.12 -27.47
CA GLU A 369 13.10 15.74 -27.14
C GLU A 369 12.91 14.87 -28.39
N ASN A 370 12.39 15.45 -29.48
CA ASN A 370 11.96 14.72 -30.69
C ASN A 370 12.67 15.21 -31.97
N LYS A 371 13.98 15.52 -31.93
CA LYS A 371 14.75 16.07 -33.07
C LYS A 371 14.51 15.37 -34.42
N LYS A 372 14.41 14.03 -34.44
CA LYS A 372 14.21 13.24 -35.67
C LYS A 372 12.87 13.55 -36.36
N ARG A 373 11.81 13.75 -35.58
CA ARG A 373 10.45 14.07 -36.07
C ARG A 373 10.42 15.40 -36.84
N TRP A 374 11.27 16.34 -36.43
CA TRP A 374 11.29 17.72 -36.93
C TRP A 374 12.27 17.97 -38.06
N LYS A 375 13.16 17.02 -38.32
CA LYS A 375 14.34 17.21 -39.18
C LYS A 375 13.96 17.71 -40.58
N GLU A 376 13.06 17.01 -41.27
CA GLU A 376 12.67 17.35 -42.64
C GLU A 376 12.01 18.73 -42.75
N PHE A 377 11.14 19.07 -41.80
CA PHE A 377 10.49 20.38 -41.79
C PHE A 377 11.50 21.50 -41.50
N LEU A 378 12.42 21.31 -40.56
CA LEU A 378 13.43 22.32 -40.22
C LEU A 378 14.40 22.57 -41.39
N GLU A 379 14.76 21.53 -42.15
CA GLU A 379 15.56 21.69 -43.37
C GLU A 379 14.82 22.49 -44.46
N GLU A 380 13.53 22.21 -44.67
CA GLU A 380 12.70 22.98 -45.61
C GLU A 380 12.45 24.42 -45.12
N ASP A 381 12.20 24.64 -43.83
CA ASP A 381 12.03 25.98 -43.25
C ASP A 381 13.32 26.81 -43.44
N ARG A 382 14.50 26.22 -43.30
CA ARG A 382 15.77 26.90 -43.55
C ARG A 382 15.92 27.35 -45.01
N LYS A 383 15.60 26.48 -45.97
CA LYS A 383 15.64 26.82 -47.41
C LYS A 383 14.66 27.96 -47.72
N ILE A 384 13.42 27.84 -47.25
CA ILE A 384 12.38 28.85 -47.43
C ILE A 384 12.78 30.18 -46.79
N SER A 385 13.36 30.15 -45.59
CA SER A 385 13.84 31.35 -44.90
C SER A 385 14.93 32.07 -45.68
N SER A 386 15.85 31.33 -46.31
CA SER A 386 16.87 31.89 -47.21
C SER A 386 16.27 32.53 -48.47
N GLU A 387 15.29 31.87 -49.12
CA GLU A 387 14.57 32.44 -50.27
C GLU A 387 13.80 33.72 -49.87
N ILE A 388 13.19 33.74 -48.68
CA ILE A 388 12.53 34.92 -48.12
C ILE A 388 13.54 36.04 -47.84
N ALA A 389 14.75 35.72 -47.38
CA ALA A 389 15.80 36.72 -47.12
C ALA A 389 16.16 37.51 -48.39
N GLU A 390 16.31 36.83 -49.52
CA GLU A 390 16.61 37.46 -50.81
C GLU A 390 15.48 38.39 -51.26
N ILE A 391 14.22 37.91 -51.21
CA ILE A 391 13.05 38.73 -51.56
C ILE A 391 12.94 39.94 -50.63
N SER A 392 13.17 39.74 -49.34
CA SER A 392 13.12 40.79 -48.31
C SER A 392 14.16 41.88 -48.52
N GLN A 393 15.38 41.51 -48.92
CA GLN A 393 16.44 42.48 -49.25
C GLN A 393 16.06 43.35 -50.45
N ARG A 394 15.45 42.74 -51.48
CA ARG A 394 14.95 43.47 -52.66
C ARG A 394 13.79 44.38 -52.29
N LEU A 395 12.85 43.90 -51.47
CA LEU A 395 11.75 44.71 -50.92
C LEU A 395 12.27 45.91 -50.11
N LYS A 396 13.25 45.71 -49.22
CA LYS A 396 13.87 46.78 -48.42
C LYS A 396 14.58 47.82 -49.30
N SER A 397 15.29 47.37 -50.33
CA SER A 397 15.94 48.26 -51.30
C SER A 397 14.89 49.10 -52.05
N ARG A 398 13.85 48.45 -52.58
CA ARG A 398 12.76 49.15 -53.28
C ARG A 398 12.00 50.12 -52.37
N MET A 399 11.78 49.73 -51.12
CA MET A 399 11.13 50.57 -50.11
C MET A 399 11.95 51.84 -49.82
N THR A 400 13.28 51.71 -49.78
CA THR A 400 14.21 52.85 -49.61
C THR A 400 14.16 53.80 -50.81
N GLU A 401 14.07 53.29 -52.04
CA GLU A 401 13.90 54.10 -53.24
C GLU A 401 12.57 54.86 -53.24
N LEU A 402 11.46 54.18 -52.91
CA LEU A 402 10.14 54.79 -52.83
C LEU A 402 10.08 55.89 -51.75
N ARG A 403 10.76 55.70 -50.61
CA ARG A 403 10.90 56.74 -49.57
C ARG A 403 11.64 57.98 -50.09
N LYS A 404 12.68 57.80 -50.91
CA LYS A 404 13.46 58.91 -51.50
C LYS A 404 12.68 59.67 -52.59
N ASP A 405 11.95 58.98 -53.46
CA ASP A 405 11.18 59.62 -54.53
C ASP A 405 9.90 60.29 -53.99
N GLY A 406 9.25 59.70 -52.97
CA GLY A 406 8.13 60.30 -52.24
C GLY A 406 6.84 60.53 -53.05
N LYS A 407 6.78 60.10 -54.32
CA LYS A 407 5.65 60.33 -55.24
C LYS A 407 4.57 59.25 -55.19
N ALA A 408 4.95 58.00 -55.00
CA ALA A 408 4.04 56.85 -55.02
C ALA A 408 4.04 56.11 -53.68
N LYS A 409 2.84 55.75 -53.19
CA LYS A 409 2.71 54.80 -52.07
C LYS A 409 3.11 53.39 -52.55
N PRO A 410 3.56 52.49 -51.65
CA PRO A 410 3.99 51.15 -52.04
C PRO A 410 2.91 50.38 -52.80
N SER A 411 1.64 50.55 -52.43
CA SER A 411 0.51 49.93 -53.12
C SER A 411 0.21 50.49 -54.52
N ALA A 412 0.91 51.52 -54.97
CA ALA A 412 0.84 52.02 -56.35
C ALA A 412 2.03 51.54 -57.19
N ASP A 413 3.10 51.03 -56.57
CA ASP A 413 4.31 50.58 -57.26
C ASP A 413 4.18 49.13 -57.75
N LYS A 414 4.47 48.89 -59.04
CA LYS A 414 4.31 47.57 -59.66
C LYS A 414 5.39 46.59 -59.21
N GLU A 415 6.63 47.06 -59.04
CA GLU A 415 7.76 46.23 -58.61
C GLU A 415 7.57 45.76 -57.17
N PHE A 416 7.20 46.68 -56.27
CA PHE A 416 6.85 46.36 -54.88
C PHE A 416 5.72 45.33 -54.81
N LYS A 417 4.63 45.47 -55.59
CA LYS A 417 3.54 44.49 -55.62
C LYS A 417 4.00 43.10 -56.04
N ASN A 418 4.83 43.00 -57.06
CA ASN A 418 5.33 41.72 -57.55
C ASN A 418 6.22 41.04 -56.51
N LEU A 419 7.13 41.79 -55.88
CA LEU A 419 7.97 41.29 -54.80
C LEU A 419 7.15 40.88 -53.58
N ALA A 420 6.14 41.67 -53.19
CA ALA A 420 5.24 41.36 -52.08
C ALA A 420 4.37 40.12 -52.38
N LEU A 421 3.99 39.89 -53.64
CA LEU A 421 3.29 38.67 -54.05
C LEU A 421 4.21 37.45 -53.97
N ALA A 422 5.45 37.54 -54.47
CA ALA A 422 6.44 36.48 -54.35
C ALA A 422 6.71 36.12 -52.88
N TYR A 423 6.83 37.14 -52.02
CA TYR A 423 6.95 36.97 -50.58
C TYR A 423 5.76 36.19 -49.98
N ARG A 424 4.52 36.57 -50.33
CA ARG A 424 3.31 35.85 -49.87
C ARG A 424 3.28 34.39 -50.32
N GLN A 425 3.74 34.10 -51.54
CA GLN A 425 3.83 32.74 -52.05
C GLN A 425 4.82 31.91 -51.24
N MET A 426 5.94 32.50 -50.82
CA MET A 426 6.91 31.84 -49.95
C MET A 426 6.36 31.53 -48.55
N LEU A 427 5.61 32.46 -47.95
CA LEU A 427 4.91 32.19 -46.68
C LEU A 427 3.91 31.04 -46.82
N LYS A 428 3.11 31.04 -47.90
CA LYS A 428 2.17 29.96 -48.17
C LYS A 428 2.89 28.62 -48.42
N LYS A 429 4.04 28.63 -49.09
CA LYS A 429 4.90 27.45 -49.29
C LYS A 429 5.36 26.87 -47.96
N ARG A 430 5.75 27.70 -46.99
CA ARG A 430 6.11 27.28 -45.62
C ARG A 430 4.95 26.57 -44.91
N GLU A 431 3.77 27.19 -44.90
CA GLU A 431 2.56 26.59 -44.30
C GLU A 431 2.20 25.26 -44.97
N THR A 432 2.21 25.23 -46.31
CA THR A 432 1.91 24.02 -47.08
C THR A 432 2.91 22.90 -46.80
N LYS A 433 4.20 23.22 -46.58
CA LYS A 433 5.21 22.22 -46.23
C LYS A 433 5.00 21.63 -44.85
N LEU A 434 4.57 22.43 -43.88
CA LEU A 434 4.16 21.93 -42.57
C LEU A 434 2.96 20.97 -42.69
N ASP A 435 1.94 21.37 -43.47
CA ASP A 435 0.73 20.57 -43.72
C ASP A 435 1.01 19.27 -44.49
N GLN A 436 2.06 19.22 -45.30
CA GLN A 436 2.48 18.03 -46.08
C GLN A 436 3.30 17.05 -45.25
N LEU A 437 4.28 17.56 -44.50
CA LEU A 437 5.20 16.73 -43.72
C LEU A 437 4.53 16.16 -42.47
N GLN A 438 3.46 16.81 -42.00
CA GLN A 438 2.57 16.27 -40.97
C GLN A 438 3.30 15.60 -39.79
N PRO A 439 4.26 16.27 -39.14
CA PRO A 439 5.05 15.66 -38.05
C PRO A 439 4.20 15.21 -36.85
N TYR A 440 2.90 15.51 -36.82
CA TYR A 440 1.98 15.28 -35.71
C TYR A 440 0.74 14.42 -36.04
N THR A 441 0.43 14.13 -37.31
CA THR A 441 -0.90 13.59 -37.69
C THR A 441 -1.20 12.27 -37.03
N SER A 442 -0.22 11.37 -36.96
CA SER A 442 -0.40 10.06 -36.32
C SER A 442 -0.74 10.16 -34.83
N ASP A 443 -0.32 11.22 -34.15
CA ASP A 443 -0.54 11.39 -32.71
C ASP A 443 -1.87 12.12 -32.44
N PHE A 444 -2.30 13.00 -33.34
CA PHE A 444 -3.64 13.59 -33.32
C PHE A 444 -4.73 12.55 -33.51
N GLU A 445 -4.59 11.69 -34.52
CA GLU A 445 -5.54 10.61 -34.78
C GLU A 445 -5.62 9.64 -33.59
N LYS A 446 -4.48 9.31 -32.97
CA LYS A 446 -4.44 8.51 -31.74
C LYS A 446 -5.12 9.21 -30.57
N SER A 447 -4.86 10.49 -30.34
CA SER A 447 -5.43 11.25 -29.25
C SER A 447 -6.95 11.44 -29.40
N GLU A 448 -7.41 11.69 -30.62
CA GLU A 448 -8.83 11.84 -30.93
C GLU A 448 -9.56 10.49 -30.83
N LYS A 449 -8.96 9.42 -31.36
CA LYS A 449 -9.47 8.05 -31.20
C LYS A 449 -9.56 7.67 -29.72
N LYS A 450 -8.51 7.93 -28.93
CA LYS A 450 -8.51 7.69 -27.48
C LYS A 450 -9.60 8.49 -26.77
N TRP A 451 -9.79 9.76 -27.11
CA TRP A 451 -10.86 10.58 -26.54
C TRP A 451 -12.25 10.02 -26.87
N GLU A 452 -12.50 9.59 -28.11
CA GLU A 452 -13.77 8.97 -28.49
C GLU A 452 -13.97 7.59 -27.81
N GLU A 453 -12.91 6.79 -27.65
CA GLU A 453 -12.93 5.52 -26.91
C GLU A 453 -13.23 5.75 -25.41
N ASP A 454 -12.54 6.70 -24.77
CA ASP A 454 -12.75 7.06 -23.36
C ASP A 454 -14.18 7.59 -23.15
N LYS A 455 -14.70 8.41 -24.08
CA LYS A 455 -16.07 8.91 -24.06
C LYS A 455 -17.09 7.79 -24.23
N ALA A 456 -16.85 6.86 -25.15
CA ALA A 456 -17.70 5.70 -25.36
C ALA A 456 -17.71 4.78 -24.12
N ALA A 457 -16.55 4.55 -23.52
CA ALA A 457 -16.42 3.78 -22.28
C ALA A 457 -17.17 4.45 -21.12
N LEU A 458 -17.08 5.77 -20.98
CA LEU A 458 -17.79 6.52 -19.94
C LEU A 458 -19.31 6.46 -20.15
N LYS A 459 -19.78 6.61 -21.41
CA LYS A 459 -21.20 6.42 -21.75
C LYS A 459 -21.69 5.00 -21.45
N ALA A 460 -20.88 3.98 -21.74
CA ALA A 460 -21.20 2.59 -21.42
C ALA A 460 -21.29 2.36 -19.90
N LYS A 461 -20.40 2.98 -19.10
CA LYS A 461 -20.46 2.96 -17.63
C LYS A 461 -21.74 3.63 -17.11
N ILE A 462 -22.12 4.78 -17.66
CA ILE A 462 -23.38 5.47 -17.33
C ILE A 462 -24.58 4.57 -17.62
N GLU A 463 -24.61 3.94 -18.79
CA GLU A 463 -25.71 3.03 -19.18
C GLU A 463 -25.77 1.79 -18.28
N SER A 464 -24.63 1.16 -18.01
CA SER A 464 -24.53 -0.01 -17.13
C SER A 464 -24.99 0.31 -15.71
N ASN A 465 -24.50 1.42 -15.14
CA ASN A 465 -24.86 1.82 -13.77
C ASN A 465 -26.33 2.26 -13.68
N SER A 466 -26.88 2.88 -14.73
CA SER A 466 -28.31 3.19 -14.80
C SER A 466 -29.18 1.93 -14.86
N LYS A 467 -28.74 0.88 -15.56
CA LYS A 467 -29.41 -0.43 -15.57
C LYS A 467 -29.34 -1.09 -14.19
N GLU A 468 -28.18 -1.05 -13.54
CA GLU A 468 -27.99 -1.59 -12.18
C GLU A 468 -28.92 -0.91 -11.17
N ILE A 469 -29.03 0.42 -11.20
CA ILE A 469 -29.98 1.17 -10.36
C ILE A 469 -31.42 0.69 -10.63
N SER A 470 -31.81 0.55 -11.89
CA SER A 470 -33.16 0.05 -12.26
C SER A 470 -33.43 -1.38 -11.77
N GLU A 471 -32.42 -2.26 -11.76
CA GLU A 471 -32.52 -3.61 -11.22
C GLU A 471 -32.68 -3.60 -9.70
N TRP A 472 -31.90 -2.79 -8.98
CA TRP A 472 -32.06 -2.61 -7.53
C TRP A 472 -33.41 -2.00 -7.17
N GLU A 473 -33.91 -1.00 -7.93
CA GLU A 473 -35.25 -0.44 -7.75
C GLU A 473 -36.36 -1.47 -8.00
N LYS A 474 -36.19 -2.36 -8.99
CA LYS A 474 -37.12 -3.47 -9.24
C LYS A 474 -37.10 -4.48 -8.10
N MET A 475 -35.93 -4.82 -7.56
CA MET A 475 -35.80 -5.70 -6.40
C MET A 475 -36.41 -5.07 -5.13
N LEU A 476 -36.33 -3.74 -4.98
CA LEU A 476 -36.97 -3.02 -3.89
C LEU A 476 -38.51 -3.04 -4.02
N LYS A 477 -39.04 -2.92 -5.24
CA LYS A 477 -40.49 -2.98 -5.52
C LYS A 477 -41.07 -4.40 -5.50
N PHE A 478 -40.27 -5.39 -5.88
CA PHE A 478 -40.65 -6.81 -5.98
C PHE A 478 -39.58 -7.69 -5.33
N PRO A 479 -39.55 -7.77 -3.98
CA PRO A 479 -38.57 -8.61 -3.29
C PRO A 479 -38.74 -10.08 -3.69
N PRO A 480 -37.63 -10.83 -3.94
CA PRO A 480 -37.70 -12.20 -4.41
C PRO A 480 -38.41 -13.13 -3.43
N LYS A 481 -39.16 -14.12 -3.95
CA LYS A 481 -39.86 -15.14 -3.15
C LYS A 481 -38.86 -16.16 -2.56
N GLU A 482 -39.25 -16.78 -1.44
CA GLU A 482 -38.41 -17.58 -0.54
C GLU A 482 -37.42 -18.54 -1.24
N GLY A 483 -36.14 -18.45 -0.85
CA GLY A 483 -35.10 -19.43 -1.21
C GLY A 483 -33.72 -18.88 -1.62
N GLN A 484 -33.54 -17.56 -1.77
CA GLN A 484 -32.24 -16.94 -2.09
C GLN A 484 -31.88 -15.83 -1.10
N ASN A 485 -30.57 -15.68 -0.80
CA ASN A 485 -30.00 -14.74 0.17
C ASN A 485 -30.73 -13.38 0.19
N LYS A 486 -31.44 -13.09 1.28
CA LYS A 486 -32.22 -11.85 1.45
C LYS A 486 -31.30 -10.70 1.81
N LEU A 487 -31.04 -9.80 0.86
CA LEU A 487 -30.65 -8.42 1.17
C LEU A 487 -31.85 -7.69 1.77
N SER A 488 -31.65 -6.98 2.86
CA SER A 488 -32.66 -6.13 3.49
C SER A 488 -33.03 -4.93 2.60
N PRO A 489 -34.24 -4.36 2.73
CA PRO A 489 -34.62 -3.15 1.99
C PRO A 489 -33.66 -1.97 2.23
N GLU A 490 -33.07 -1.88 3.42
CA GLU A 490 -32.08 -0.86 3.78
C GLU A 490 -30.76 -1.05 3.03
N GLU A 491 -30.27 -2.29 2.92
CA GLU A 491 -29.07 -2.61 2.12
C GLU A 491 -29.29 -2.36 0.62
N ILE A 492 -30.50 -2.63 0.11
CA ILE A 492 -30.86 -2.31 -1.28
C ILE A 492 -30.90 -0.80 -1.50
N GLN A 493 -31.48 -0.03 -0.57
CA GLN A 493 -31.46 1.44 -0.63
C GLN A 493 -30.06 2.03 -0.53
N GLU A 494 -29.18 1.46 0.28
CA GLU A 494 -27.76 1.86 0.34
C GLU A 494 -27.03 1.59 -0.97
N LYS A 495 -27.25 0.41 -1.58
CA LYS A 495 -26.73 0.10 -2.91
C LYS A 495 -27.23 1.05 -3.99
N ILE A 496 -28.52 1.43 -3.97
CA ILE A 496 -29.09 2.44 -4.87
C ILE A 496 -28.39 3.79 -4.68
N ARG A 497 -28.27 4.29 -3.44
CA ARG A 497 -27.60 5.57 -3.16
C ARG A 497 -26.15 5.60 -3.61
N ASN A 498 -25.40 4.52 -3.37
CA ASN A 498 -24.02 4.41 -3.81
C ASN A 498 -23.92 4.38 -5.34
N ALA A 499 -24.80 3.63 -6.01
CA ALA A 499 -24.85 3.59 -7.47
C ALA A 499 -25.28 4.94 -8.07
N GLU A 500 -26.21 5.67 -7.46
CA GLU A 500 -26.61 7.03 -7.86
C GLU A 500 -25.47 8.03 -7.72
N ALA A 501 -24.71 7.98 -6.62
CA ALA A 501 -23.54 8.84 -6.42
C ALA A 501 -22.47 8.59 -7.50
N ILE A 502 -22.18 7.32 -7.81
CA ILE A 502 -21.27 6.94 -8.90
C ILE A 502 -21.81 7.39 -10.26
N LEU A 503 -23.13 7.30 -10.47
CA LEU A 503 -23.77 7.74 -11.72
C LEU A 503 -23.61 9.25 -11.94
N GLU A 504 -23.83 10.05 -10.89
CA GLU A 504 -23.61 11.50 -10.95
C GLU A 504 -22.13 11.83 -11.19
N GLU A 505 -21.19 11.12 -10.55
CA GLU A 505 -19.76 11.31 -10.82
C GLU A 505 -19.39 11.02 -12.29
N TYR A 506 -19.95 9.95 -12.88
CA TYR A 506 -19.73 9.64 -14.29
C TYR A 506 -20.39 10.67 -15.23
N LYS A 507 -21.59 11.16 -14.92
CA LYS A 507 -22.23 12.24 -15.69
C LYS A 507 -21.42 13.53 -15.62
N ASP A 508 -20.97 13.92 -14.43
CA ASP A 508 -20.10 15.08 -14.23
C ASP A 508 -18.79 14.93 -14.99
N SER A 509 -18.21 13.73 -14.98
CA SER A 509 -17.01 13.44 -15.75
C SER A 509 -17.25 13.54 -17.26
N LEU A 510 -18.43 13.15 -17.76
CA LEU A 510 -18.81 13.30 -19.17
C LEU A 510 -18.96 14.79 -19.53
N ILE A 511 -19.60 15.57 -18.67
CA ILE A 511 -19.77 17.02 -18.83
C ILE A 511 -18.41 17.72 -18.83
N ARG A 512 -17.53 17.36 -17.88
CA ARG A 512 -16.14 17.85 -17.84
C ARG A 512 -15.41 17.50 -19.13
N MET A 513 -15.46 16.24 -19.55
CA MET A 513 -14.80 15.78 -20.78
C MET A 513 -15.29 16.53 -22.02
N ASP A 514 -16.60 16.74 -22.17
CA ASP A 514 -17.17 17.52 -23.27
C ASP A 514 -16.81 19.02 -23.19
N SER A 515 -16.78 19.60 -21.98
CA SER A 515 -16.36 20.99 -21.78
C SER A 515 -14.87 21.22 -22.11
N THR A 516 -14.03 20.19 -21.96
CA THR A 516 -12.59 20.26 -22.24
C THR A 516 -12.20 19.94 -23.69
N LYS A 517 -13.11 19.48 -24.56
CA LYS A 517 -12.79 19.12 -25.97
C LYS A 517 -12.14 20.29 -26.75
N GLY A 518 -12.49 21.52 -26.39
CA GLY A 518 -11.95 22.76 -26.95
C GLY A 518 -10.76 23.36 -26.18
N ASP A 519 -10.39 22.81 -25.02
CA ASP A 519 -9.32 23.30 -24.17
C ASP A 519 -7.98 22.67 -24.57
N TRP A 520 -7.11 23.47 -25.18
CA TRP A 520 -5.77 23.05 -25.60
C TRP A 520 -4.74 23.20 -24.49
N SER A 521 -5.08 23.76 -23.33
CA SER A 521 -4.12 24.05 -22.26
C SER A 521 -3.44 22.81 -21.68
N GLN A 522 -4.07 21.64 -21.82
CA GLN A 522 -3.52 20.35 -21.37
C GLN A 522 -3.01 19.48 -22.53
N ASP A 523 -3.26 19.86 -23.79
CA ASP A 523 -2.85 19.09 -24.97
C ASP A 523 -1.51 19.61 -25.50
N ARG A 524 -0.42 19.03 -24.97
CA ARG A 524 0.95 19.41 -25.33
C ARG A 524 1.18 19.39 -26.85
N LEU A 525 0.59 18.46 -27.58
CA LEU A 525 0.77 18.35 -29.04
C LEU A 525 0.13 19.54 -29.76
N ARG A 526 -1.12 19.89 -29.40
CA ARG A 526 -1.81 21.07 -29.94
C ARG A 526 -1.07 22.37 -29.67
N LEU A 527 -0.49 22.50 -28.48
CA LEU A 527 0.29 23.69 -28.11
C LEU A 527 1.51 23.86 -29.01
N VAL A 528 2.24 22.78 -29.29
CA VAL A 528 3.42 22.84 -30.17
C VAL A 528 3.00 23.13 -31.62
N VAL A 529 1.95 22.49 -32.11
CA VAL A 529 1.43 22.76 -33.47
C VAL A 529 1.02 24.22 -33.61
N ASP A 530 0.24 24.73 -32.65
CA ASP A 530 -0.12 26.14 -32.60
C ASP A 530 1.11 27.04 -32.52
N ALA A 531 2.16 26.62 -31.80
CA ALA A 531 3.40 27.37 -31.72
C ALA A 531 4.11 27.47 -33.08
N VAL A 532 4.14 26.41 -33.89
CA VAL A 532 4.77 26.46 -35.22
C VAL A 532 4.05 27.48 -36.13
N TYR A 533 2.71 27.50 -36.15
CA TYR A 533 1.95 28.47 -36.94
C TYR A 533 1.99 29.88 -36.34
N GLY A 534 1.80 29.97 -35.02
CA GLY A 534 1.49 31.20 -34.32
C GLY A 534 2.69 31.98 -33.82
N LEU A 535 3.91 31.39 -33.76
CA LEU A 535 5.06 32.07 -33.17
C LEU A 535 5.40 33.38 -33.90
N ARG A 536 5.53 33.33 -35.23
CA ARG A 536 5.87 34.52 -36.04
C ARG A 536 4.75 35.55 -35.99
N GLU A 537 3.49 35.11 -35.92
CA GLU A 537 2.32 35.99 -35.84
C GLU A 537 2.22 36.70 -34.48
N ALA A 538 2.38 35.94 -33.39
CA ALA A 538 2.40 36.47 -32.03
C ALA A 538 3.55 37.47 -31.87
N ALA A 539 4.75 37.11 -32.31
CA ALA A 539 5.90 38.01 -32.28
C ALA A 539 5.69 39.28 -33.10
N LEU A 540 5.07 39.16 -34.28
CA LEU A 540 4.76 40.31 -35.13
C LEU A 540 3.76 41.25 -34.49
N GLU A 541 2.74 40.71 -33.84
CA GLU A 541 1.81 41.49 -33.03
C GLU A 541 2.54 42.19 -31.87
N ASP A 542 3.36 41.47 -31.12
CA ASP A 542 4.11 42.00 -29.97
C ASP A 542 5.10 43.12 -30.36
N PHE A 543 5.65 43.05 -31.58
CA PHE A 543 6.51 44.11 -32.11
C PHE A 543 5.74 45.29 -32.68
N ALA A 544 4.51 45.10 -33.15
CA ALA A 544 3.68 46.15 -33.72
C ALA A 544 2.92 46.93 -32.63
N PHE A 545 2.49 46.24 -31.58
CA PHE A 545 1.61 46.77 -30.54
C PHE A 545 2.27 46.71 -29.16
N ILE A 546 1.99 47.71 -28.32
CA ILE A 546 2.18 47.57 -26.87
C ILE A 546 0.85 47.15 -26.26
N PRO A 547 0.77 46.02 -25.55
CA PRO A 547 -0.50 45.56 -25.00
C PRO A 547 -1.01 46.42 -23.87
N PHE A 548 -2.34 46.58 -23.77
CA PHE A 548 -2.96 47.19 -22.58
C PHE A 548 -2.86 46.28 -21.36
N LYS A 549 -2.83 44.95 -21.58
CA LYS A 549 -2.64 43.91 -20.57
C LYS A 549 -1.59 42.94 -21.07
N THR A 550 -0.55 42.72 -20.27
CA THR A 550 0.70 42.04 -20.66
C THR A 550 0.93 40.74 -19.86
N GLY A 551 -0.12 40.21 -19.22
CA GLY A 551 -0.09 38.95 -18.48
C GLY A 551 -0.38 37.71 -19.34
N PRO A 552 -0.04 36.51 -18.86
CA PRO A 552 -0.33 35.24 -19.52
C PRO A 552 -1.82 34.91 -19.61
N SER A 553 -2.70 35.71 -18.99
CA SER A 553 -4.15 35.49 -19.03
C SER A 553 -4.69 35.45 -20.46
N GLY A 554 -4.11 36.23 -21.38
CA GLY A 554 -4.53 36.27 -22.79
C GLY A 554 -4.23 34.96 -23.52
N ILE A 555 -3.01 34.43 -23.39
CA ILE A 555 -2.63 33.15 -24.01
C ILE A 555 -3.35 31.95 -23.37
N ARG A 556 -3.63 31.99 -22.06
CA ARG A 556 -4.47 30.96 -21.42
C ARG A 556 -5.88 30.96 -21.95
N LYS A 557 -6.50 32.14 -22.08
CA LYS A 557 -7.83 32.27 -22.67
C LYS A 557 -7.84 31.78 -24.11
N TYR A 558 -6.79 32.12 -24.88
CA TYR A 558 -6.59 31.58 -26.22
C TYR A 558 -6.54 30.04 -26.23
N TYR A 559 -5.77 29.39 -25.36
CA TYR A 559 -5.75 27.92 -25.34
C TYR A 559 -7.04 27.29 -24.81
N LYS A 560 -7.78 27.94 -23.92
CA LYS A 560 -9.05 27.42 -23.39
C LYS A 560 -10.24 27.58 -24.34
N GLU A 561 -10.37 28.75 -24.97
CA GLU A 561 -11.59 29.14 -25.70
C GLU A 561 -11.37 29.16 -27.23
N GLU A 562 -12.17 28.38 -27.97
CA GLU A 562 -12.07 28.32 -29.43
C GLU A 562 -12.43 29.65 -30.12
N SER A 563 -13.41 30.37 -29.59
CA SER A 563 -13.82 31.69 -30.07
C SER A 563 -12.66 32.70 -30.00
N GLU A 564 -11.91 32.69 -28.90
CA GLU A 564 -10.74 33.53 -28.70
C GLU A 564 -9.64 33.19 -29.70
N ARG A 565 -9.39 31.90 -29.96
CA ARG A 565 -8.42 31.48 -31.00
C ARG A 565 -8.78 31.99 -32.38
N LYS A 566 -10.04 31.85 -32.77
CA LYS A 566 -10.54 32.33 -34.06
C LYS A 566 -10.37 33.85 -34.19
N ALA A 567 -10.70 34.60 -33.13
CA ALA A 567 -10.54 36.05 -33.11
C ALA A 567 -9.08 36.48 -33.23
N VAL A 568 -8.17 35.86 -32.46
CA VAL A 568 -6.74 36.16 -32.47
C VAL A 568 -6.10 35.82 -33.82
N ARG A 569 -6.40 34.65 -34.40
CA ARG A 569 -5.87 34.27 -35.72
C ARG A 569 -6.40 35.17 -36.84
N ALA A 570 -7.68 35.55 -36.79
CA ALA A 570 -8.25 36.50 -37.76
C ALA A 570 -7.59 37.88 -37.68
N LYS A 571 -7.25 38.33 -36.47
CA LYS A 571 -6.50 39.56 -36.24
C LYS A 571 -5.07 39.48 -36.78
N TRP A 572 -4.33 38.39 -36.53
CA TRP A 572 -2.98 38.20 -37.09
C TRP A 572 -2.98 38.25 -38.62
N LYS A 573 -3.94 37.56 -39.24
CA LYS A 573 -4.15 37.63 -40.70
C LYS A 573 -4.38 39.06 -41.18
N LEU A 574 -5.25 39.79 -40.50
CA LEU A 574 -5.56 41.19 -40.81
C LEU A 574 -4.33 42.11 -40.67
N LEU A 575 -3.50 41.87 -39.64
CA LEU A 575 -2.25 42.60 -39.42
C LEU A 575 -1.27 42.39 -40.58
N ARG A 576 -1.04 41.14 -40.99
CA ARG A 576 -0.19 40.84 -42.16
C ARG A 576 -0.73 41.43 -43.45
N GLU A 577 -2.04 41.34 -43.67
CA GLU A 577 -2.68 41.93 -44.85
C GLU A 577 -2.50 43.45 -44.88
N TRP A 578 -2.62 44.13 -43.75
CA TRP A 578 -2.33 45.57 -43.63
C TRP A 578 -0.89 45.89 -43.99
N ILE A 579 0.09 45.20 -43.38
CA ILE A 579 1.52 45.40 -43.63
C ILE A 579 1.83 45.25 -45.13
N LEU A 580 1.42 44.11 -45.71
CA LEU A 580 1.70 43.78 -47.10
C LEU A 580 0.82 44.55 -48.10
N SER A 581 -0.19 45.30 -47.65
CA SER A 581 -1.02 46.09 -48.55
C SER A 581 -0.33 47.35 -49.04
N GLY A 582 0.55 47.94 -48.22
CA GLY A 582 1.18 49.24 -48.51
C GLY A 582 0.19 50.40 -48.69
N ASN A 583 -1.04 50.28 -48.16
CA ASN A 583 -2.13 51.24 -48.41
C ASN A 583 -2.13 52.42 -47.44
N SER A 584 -1.74 52.20 -46.19
CA SER A 584 -1.62 53.22 -45.14
C SER A 584 -0.34 53.00 -44.35
N GLU A 585 0.20 54.06 -43.75
CA GLU A 585 1.41 53.99 -42.93
C GLU A 585 1.10 53.78 -41.45
N THR A 586 -0.07 54.21 -40.98
CA THR A 586 -0.47 54.15 -39.57
C THR A 586 -1.94 53.79 -39.34
N GLU A 587 -2.82 54.04 -40.31
CA GLU A 587 -4.25 53.71 -40.15
C GLU A 587 -4.45 52.19 -40.34
N LEU A 588 -4.90 51.52 -39.28
CA LEU A 588 -5.26 50.10 -39.28
C LEU A 588 -6.58 49.85 -40.01
N PRO A 589 -6.75 48.69 -40.68
CA PRO A 589 -8.00 48.35 -41.34
C PRO A 589 -9.10 48.06 -40.30
N LYS A 590 -10.37 48.28 -40.69
CA LYS A 590 -11.51 47.94 -39.83
C LYS A 590 -11.56 46.42 -39.61
N PRO A 591 -11.59 45.95 -38.35
CA PRO A 591 -11.64 44.52 -38.09
C PRO A 591 -13.01 43.94 -38.45
N PRO A 592 -13.08 42.65 -38.85
CA PRO A 592 -14.35 41.96 -39.09
C PRO A 592 -15.17 41.80 -37.80
N LYS A 593 -16.47 41.50 -37.92
CA LYS A 593 -17.35 41.30 -36.75
C LYS A 593 -16.78 40.24 -35.80
N GLY A 594 -16.72 40.55 -34.51
CA GLY A 594 -16.17 39.67 -33.47
C GLY A 594 -14.65 39.77 -33.28
N VAL A 595 -13.95 40.59 -34.07
CA VAL A 595 -12.52 40.88 -33.93
C VAL A 595 -12.35 42.34 -33.52
N SER A 596 -11.44 42.61 -32.58
CA SER A 596 -11.09 43.96 -32.14
C SER A 596 -9.57 44.14 -32.12
N TRP A 597 -9.10 45.36 -32.37
CA TRP A 597 -7.71 45.76 -32.15
C TRP A 597 -7.38 46.00 -30.67
N ASP A 598 -8.21 45.50 -29.74
CA ASP A 598 -8.06 45.69 -28.29
C ASP A 598 -6.78 45.06 -27.70
N SER A 599 -5.94 44.47 -28.56
CA SER A 599 -4.61 43.97 -28.25
C SER A 599 -3.65 45.01 -27.70
N GLY A 600 -3.87 46.31 -27.93
CA GLY A 600 -2.90 47.33 -27.54
C GLY A 600 -2.92 48.56 -28.44
N ILE A 601 -1.81 49.30 -28.43
CA ILE A 601 -1.62 50.49 -29.28
C ILE A 601 -0.49 50.27 -30.25
N LEU A 602 -0.73 50.68 -31.49
CA LEU A 602 0.26 50.65 -32.55
C LEU A 602 1.41 51.60 -32.18
N VAL A 603 2.59 51.05 -31.96
CA VAL A 603 3.79 51.82 -31.56
C VAL A 603 4.86 51.89 -32.65
N ARG A 604 4.61 51.20 -33.76
CA ARG A 604 5.47 51.21 -34.94
C ARG A 604 4.61 51.46 -36.16
N SER A 605 5.11 52.31 -37.05
CA SER A 605 4.50 52.50 -38.37
C SER A 605 4.54 51.20 -39.16
N ARG A 606 3.69 51.09 -40.19
CA ARG A 606 3.66 49.95 -41.08
C ARG A 606 5.05 49.62 -41.64
N SER A 607 5.85 50.62 -42.07
CA SER A 607 7.22 50.40 -42.54
C SER A 607 8.11 49.72 -41.52
N GLU A 608 8.03 50.14 -40.26
CA GLU A 608 8.87 49.61 -39.18
C GLU A 608 8.46 48.18 -38.84
N VAL A 609 7.15 47.92 -38.80
CA VAL A 609 6.62 46.56 -38.59
C VAL A 609 6.96 45.64 -39.76
N GLU A 610 6.95 46.17 -41.00
CA GLU A 610 7.31 45.43 -42.20
C GLU A 610 8.76 44.97 -42.20
N GLU A 611 9.71 45.83 -41.83
CA GLU A 611 11.13 45.46 -41.74
C GLU A 611 11.37 44.36 -40.69
N ILE A 612 10.62 44.39 -39.59
CA ILE A 612 10.67 43.36 -38.54
C ILE A 612 10.07 42.05 -39.04
N MET A 613 8.92 42.11 -39.73
CA MET A 613 8.28 40.95 -40.34
C MET A 613 9.24 40.24 -41.28
N TRP A 614 9.91 40.98 -42.16
CA TRP A 614 10.93 40.44 -43.06
C TRP A 614 12.08 39.76 -42.32
N ALA A 615 12.61 40.39 -41.28
CA ALA A 615 13.70 39.81 -40.48
C ALA A 615 13.27 38.50 -39.78
N MET A 616 12.06 38.45 -39.23
CA MET A 616 11.56 37.23 -38.56
C MET A 616 11.21 36.11 -39.55
N ASP A 617 10.59 36.45 -40.67
CA ASP A 617 10.19 35.45 -41.67
C ASP A 617 11.39 34.94 -42.47
N SER A 618 12.49 35.72 -42.59
CA SER A 618 13.76 35.27 -43.17
C SER A 618 14.67 34.53 -42.20
N SER A 619 14.30 34.47 -40.92
CA SER A 619 15.03 33.70 -39.91
C SER A 619 14.47 32.27 -39.82
N PRO A 620 15.32 31.23 -39.87
CA PRO A 620 14.89 29.86 -39.65
C PRO A 620 14.36 29.68 -38.22
N LEU A 621 13.38 28.79 -38.04
CA LEU A 621 12.73 28.57 -36.75
C LEU A 621 13.75 28.18 -35.66
N ILE A 622 14.63 27.22 -35.99
CA ILE A 622 15.77 26.78 -35.17
C ILE A 622 16.96 26.52 -36.11
N ALA A 623 18.16 27.01 -35.76
CA ALA A 623 19.38 26.70 -36.50
C ALA A 623 19.99 25.34 -36.10
N SER A 624 20.69 24.69 -37.02
CA SER A 624 21.37 23.40 -36.81
C SER A 624 22.85 23.44 -37.22
N GLY A 625 23.69 22.60 -36.61
CA GLY A 625 25.14 22.52 -36.85
C GLY A 625 25.96 23.26 -35.80
N GLU A 626 27.07 23.91 -36.19
CA GLU A 626 27.89 24.80 -35.33
C GLU A 626 27.12 26.04 -34.82
N GLU A 627 25.88 26.23 -35.27
CA GLU A 627 24.94 27.25 -34.84
C GLU A 627 23.81 26.71 -33.94
N GLU A 628 23.97 25.52 -33.34
CA GLU A 628 23.07 25.05 -32.27
C GLU A 628 23.00 26.12 -31.16
N GLY A 629 21.85 26.78 -31.01
CA GLY A 629 21.68 27.96 -30.15
C GLY A 629 21.41 29.27 -30.88
N LYS A 630 21.24 29.27 -32.22
CA LYS A 630 20.79 30.42 -33.03
C LYS A 630 19.45 30.11 -33.74
N GLY A 631 18.75 31.13 -34.21
CA GLY A 631 17.46 31.01 -34.91
C GLY A 631 16.33 31.76 -34.21
N LEU A 632 15.17 31.84 -34.85
CA LEU A 632 14.08 32.71 -34.43
C LEU A 632 13.62 32.44 -32.99
N VAL A 633 13.46 31.17 -32.60
CA VAL A 633 13.03 30.79 -31.24
C VAL A 633 13.99 31.31 -30.18
N TYR A 634 15.30 31.16 -30.41
CA TYR A 634 16.33 31.65 -29.50
C TYR A 634 16.35 33.19 -29.45
N ASP A 635 16.32 33.82 -30.62
CA ASP A 635 16.38 35.30 -30.72
C ASP A 635 15.19 35.96 -30.03
N LEU A 636 14.00 35.36 -30.14
CA LEU A 636 12.79 35.84 -29.47
C LEU A 636 12.88 35.66 -27.96
N LEU A 637 13.26 34.47 -27.47
CA LEU A 637 13.44 34.25 -26.02
C LEU A 637 14.51 35.17 -25.44
N ARG A 638 15.64 35.33 -26.13
CA ARG A 638 16.71 36.21 -25.69
C ARG A 638 16.28 37.68 -25.73
N LYS A 639 15.52 38.14 -26.72
CA LYS A 639 15.03 39.54 -26.77
C LYS A 639 13.94 39.82 -25.74
N ASP A 640 13.04 38.87 -25.55
CA ASP A 640 11.89 39.04 -24.66
C ASP A 640 12.23 38.77 -23.20
N LEU A 641 13.34 38.10 -22.89
CA LEU A 641 13.77 37.91 -21.49
C LEU A 641 13.99 39.27 -20.82
N LEU A 642 13.27 39.50 -19.73
CA LEU A 642 13.35 40.70 -18.91
C LEU A 642 14.16 40.47 -17.63
N GLY A 643 14.25 39.22 -17.18
CA GLY A 643 14.88 38.87 -15.93
C GLY A 643 14.32 37.57 -15.35
N TYR A 644 14.43 37.41 -14.02
CA TYR A 644 14.07 36.18 -13.32
C TYR A 644 13.31 36.46 -12.04
N ASN A 645 12.24 35.70 -11.83
CA ASN A 645 11.51 35.63 -10.57
C ASN A 645 12.02 34.44 -9.75
N ILE A 646 12.47 34.72 -8.54
CA ILE A 646 12.84 33.72 -7.54
C ILE A 646 11.69 33.62 -6.55
N ILE A 647 10.98 32.50 -6.59
CA ILE A 647 9.80 32.25 -5.77
C ILE A 647 10.22 31.34 -4.62
N VAL A 648 10.19 31.87 -3.42
CA VAL A 648 10.55 31.19 -2.17
C VAL A 648 9.27 30.80 -1.45
N ILE A 649 9.15 29.51 -1.14
CA ILE A 649 7.98 28.92 -0.49
C ILE A 649 8.43 28.29 0.83
N ASP A 650 7.83 28.71 1.94
CA ASP A 650 8.06 28.14 3.26
C ASP A 650 7.24 26.86 3.44
N ARG A 651 7.90 25.70 3.28
CA ARG A 651 7.33 24.36 3.49
C ARG A 651 7.53 23.83 4.90
N THR A 652 7.98 24.68 5.84
CA THR A 652 8.36 24.25 7.19
C THR A 652 7.23 23.52 7.90
N GLU A 653 5.99 23.99 7.77
CA GLU A 653 4.84 23.42 8.45
C GLU A 653 4.44 22.06 7.86
N GLY A 654 4.40 21.94 6.53
CA GLY A 654 4.17 20.66 5.86
C GLY A 654 5.24 19.61 6.20
N VAL A 655 6.52 20.00 6.17
CA VAL A 655 7.62 19.09 6.55
C VAL A 655 7.59 18.75 8.04
N ARG A 656 7.23 19.70 8.91
CA ARG A 656 7.04 19.41 10.35
C ARG A 656 5.86 18.48 10.58
N GLN A 657 4.78 18.64 9.83
CA GLN A 657 3.63 17.76 9.91
C GLN A 657 3.99 16.35 9.44
N LEU A 658 4.76 16.19 8.35
CA LEU A 658 5.31 14.89 7.94
C LEU A 658 6.19 14.26 9.02
N ARG A 659 7.12 15.04 9.60
CA ARG A 659 7.98 14.56 10.69
C ARG A 659 7.17 14.19 11.94
N SER A 660 6.20 15.02 12.33
CA SER A 660 5.33 14.79 13.49
C SER A 660 4.45 13.57 13.30
N ASN A 661 3.81 13.42 12.14
CA ASN A 661 3.01 12.23 11.80
C ASN A 661 3.88 10.98 11.79
N ARG A 662 5.12 11.05 11.27
CA ARG A 662 6.08 9.94 11.35
C ARG A 662 6.41 9.58 12.79
N GLU A 663 6.69 10.56 13.64
CA GLU A 663 7.01 10.34 15.06
C GLU A 663 5.81 9.79 15.84
N GLU A 664 4.60 10.32 15.63
CA GLU A 664 3.37 9.79 16.21
C GLU A 664 3.10 8.35 15.77
N MET A 665 3.25 8.05 14.49
CA MET A 665 3.11 6.69 13.98
C MET A 665 4.12 5.76 14.63
N ILE A 666 5.41 6.12 14.69
CA ILE A 666 6.44 5.31 15.36
C ILE A 666 6.07 5.09 16.85
N ARG A 667 5.58 6.13 17.55
CA ARG A 667 5.13 6.01 18.95
C ARG A 667 3.95 5.04 19.08
N TYR A 668 2.91 5.18 18.27
CA TYR A 668 1.73 4.31 18.32
C TYR A 668 2.07 2.86 17.97
N THR A 669 2.86 2.63 16.91
CA THR A 669 3.35 1.29 16.55
C THR A 669 4.16 0.68 17.69
N GLY A 670 4.99 1.47 18.37
CA GLY A 670 5.73 1.04 19.56
C GLY A 670 4.81 0.64 20.73
N ILE A 671 3.82 1.49 21.08
CA ILE A 671 2.86 1.22 22.16
C ILE A 671 2.04 -0.04 21.85
N ILE A 672 1.48 -0.14 20.64
CA ILE A 672 0.67 -1.29 20.24
C ILE A 672 1.54 -2.56 20.23
N GLY A 673 2.78 -2.48 19.74
CA GLY A 673 3.73 -3.60 19.76
C GLY A 673 4.02 -4.10 21.18
N ILE A 674 4.31 -3.20 22.12
CA ILE A 674 4.53 -3.56 23.54
C ILE A 674 3.26 -4.18 24.14
N THR A 675 2.10 -3.59 23.87
CA THR A 675 0.81 -4.06 24.40
C THR A 675 0.47 -5.46 23.88
N ALA A 676 0.73 -5.73 22.59
CA ALA A 676 0.54 -7.03 21.98
C ALA A 676 1.47 -8.09 22.58
N ILE A 677 2.75 -7.76 22.83
CA ILE A 677 3.69 -8.66 23.51
C ILE A 677 3.21 -9.00 24.92
N LEU A 678 2.75 -8.00 25.69
CA LEU A 678 2.22 -8.20 27.04
C LEU A 678 0.95 -9.08 27.03
N LEU A 679 0.03 -8.84 26.10
CA LEU A 679 -1.17 -9.67 25.92
C LEU A 679 -0.82 -11.11 25.52
N ALA A 680 0.10 -11.30 24.58
CA ALA A 680 0.57 -12.61 24.16
C ALA A 680 1.25 -13.38 25.30
N TYR A 681 2.03 -12.69 26.13
CA TYR A 681 2.64 -13.28 27.32
C TYR A 681 1.59 -13.63 28.39
N GLY A 682 0.59 -12.76 28.62
CA GLY A 682 -0.52 -12.98 29.54
C GLY A 682 -1.41 -14.17 29.15
N LEU A 683 -1.76 -14.29 27.87
CA LEU A 683 -2.52 -15.42 27.34
C LEU A 683 -1.73 -16.74 27.45
N ALA A 684 -0.45 -16.73 27.08
CA ALA A 684 0.41 -17.92 27.23
C ALA A 684 0.58 -18.32 28.71
N TRP A 685 0.65 -17.35 29.63
CA TRP A 685 0.67 -17.60 31.06
C TRP A 685 -0.61 -18.30 31.53
N LEU A 686 -1.78 -17.82 31.10
CA LEU A 686 -3.09 -18.38 31.47
C LEU A 686 -3.22 -19.84 31.02
N VAL A 687 -2.93 -20.12 29.75
CA VAL A 687 -3.03 -21.47 29.17
C VAL A 687 -2.08 -22.45 29.87
N VAL A 688 -0.81 -22.08 30.04
CA VAL A 688 0.17 -23.03 30.59
C VAL A 688 0.04 -23.18 32.10
N ARG A 689 -0.58 -22.22 32.82
CA ARG A 689 -0.94 -22.42 34.23
C ARG A 689 -1.91 -23.59 34.37
N ARG A 690 -2.91 -23.70 33.49
CA ARG A 690 -3.91 -24.79 33.51
C ARG A 690 -3.27 -26.15 33.18
N ILE A 691 -2.46 -26.21 32.13
CA ILE A 691 -1.76 -27.46 31.72
C ILE A 691 -0.86 -28.00 32.84
N ARG A 692 -0.15 -27.11 33.55
CA ARG A 692 0.73 -27.52 34.65
C ARG A 692 -0.04 -28.14 35.81
N ALA A 693 -1.23 -27.63 36.13
CA ALA A 693 -2.08 -28.19 37.18
C ALA A 693 -2.54 -29.61 36.82
N ILE A 694 -2.96 -29.83 35.57
CA ILE A 694 -3.34 -31.16 35.06
C ILE A 694 -2.13 -32.12 35.11
N SER A 695 -0.96 -31.69 34.64
CA SER A 695 0.25 -32.53 34.66
C SER A 695 0.67 -32.96 36.07
N LEU A 696 0.61 -32.06 37.06
CA LEU A 696 0.96 -32.37 38.45
C LEU A 696 -0.04 -33.33 39.09
N ASN A 697 -1.34 -33.17 38.80
CA ASN A 697 -2.37 -34.07 39.33
C ASN A 697 -2.29 -35.47 38.69
N ALA A 698 -1.95 -35.55 37.41
CA ALA A 698 -1.71 -36.83 36.73
C ALA A 698 -0.48 -37.58 37.27
N GLU A 699 0.59 -36.86 37.64
CA GLU A 699 1.79 -37.45 38.27
C GLU A 699 1.43 -38.10 39.62
N LYS A 700 0.63 -37.42 40.46
CA LYS A 700 0.16 -37.96 41.74
C LYS A 700 -0.69 -39.23 41.60
N ILE A 701 -1.52 -39.31 40.56
CA ILE A 701 -2.29 -40.53 40.25
C ILE A 701 -1.35 -41.68 39.88
N GLY A 702 -0.29 -41.40 39.11
CA GLY A 702 0.76 -42.38 38.80
C GLY A 702 1.54 -42.87 40.02
N GLU A 703 1.58 -42.07 41.09
CA GLU A 703 2.18 -42.43 42.39
C GLU A 703 1.21 -43.21 43.32
N GLY A 704 -0.05 -43.42 42.89
CA GLY A 704 -1.05 -44.21 43.62
C GLY A 704 -2.06 -43.40 44.45
N ASP A 705 -2.05 -42.06 44.38
CA ASP A 705 -3.08 -41.23 45.03
C ASP A 705 -4.32 -41.10 44.13
N LEU A 706 -5.32 -41.98 44.37
CA LEU A 706 -6.60 -41.98 43.63
C LEU A 706 -7.64 -40.98 44.18
N ASN A 707 -7.28 -40.13 45.15
CA ASN A 707 -8.18 -39.10 45.68
C ASN A 707 -8.00 -37.74 44.98
N VAL A 708 -7.16 -37.68 43.94
CA VAL A 708 -6.84 -36.45 43.22
C VAL A 708 -7.94 -36.12 42.23
N GLN A 709 -8.41 -34.87 42.25
CA GLN A 709 -9.37 -34.34 41.27
C GLN A 709 -8.70 -33.39 40.30
N PHE A 710 -9.00 -33.53 39.02
CA PHE A 710 -8.65 -32.53 38.01
C PHE A 710 -9.59 -31.32 38.09
N PRO A 711 -9.09 -30.09 37.86
CA PRO A 711 -9.87 -28.86 38.01
C PRO A 711 -11.12 -28.84 37.11
N PRO A 712 -12.23 -28.21 37.56
CA PRO A 712 -13.52 -28.25 36.86
C PRO A 712 -13.49 -27.56 35.49
N ALA A 713 -14.34 -28.05 34.59
CA ALA A 713 -14.35 -27.74 33.17
C ALA A 713 -14.52 -26.24 32.87
N GLY A 714 -13.65 -25.71 32.02
CA GLY A 714 -14.02 -24.60 31.14
C GLY A 714 -14.73 -25.13 29.89
N TYR A 715 -15.37 -24.26 29.11
CA TYR A 715 -15.98 -24.63 27.81
C TYR A 715 -14.95 -24.85 26.68
N ASP A 716 -13.70 -25.19 27.03
CA ASP A 716 -12.58 -25.39 26.12
C ASP A 716 -12.13 -26.85 26.12
N GLU A 717 -11.26 -27.21 25.18
CA GLU A 717 -10.74 -28.56 25.02
C GLU A 717 -9.96 -29.05 26.26
N ILE A 718 -9.43 -28.12 27.06
CA ILE A 718 -8.74 -28.42 28.34
C ILE A 718 -9.76 -28.84 29.42
N GLY A 719 -10.95 -28.25 29.41
CA GLY A 719 -12.07 -28.66 30.26
C GLY A 719 -12.53 -30.08 29.98
N VAL A 720 -12.75 -30.40 28.69
CA VAL A 720 -13.15 -31.76 28.26
C VAL A 720 -12.12 -32.82 28.69
N LEU A 721 -10.82 -32.52 28.51
CA LEU A 721 -9.75 -33.41 28.97
C LEU A 721 -9.79 -33.66 30.48
N SER A 722 -10.09 -32.63 31.27
CA SER A 722 -10.12 -32.74 32.75
C SER A 722 -11.27 -33.63 33.22
N GLU A 723 -12.42 -33.58 32.54
CA GLU A 723 -13.59 -34.43 32.82
C GLU A 723 -13.29 -35.91 32.52
N SER A 724 -12.76 -36.22 31.33
CA SER A 724 -12.40 -37.59 30.98
C SER A 724 -11.33 -38.20 31.89
N LEU A 725 -10.42 -37.38 32.42
CA LEU A 725 -9.42 -37.83 33.40
C LEU A 725 -10.05 -38.12 34.78
N ASN A 726 -11.06 -37.35 35.20
CA ASN A 726 -11.80 -37.63 36.44
C ASN A 726 -12.59 -38.94 36.33
N ASP A 727 -13.23 -39.22 35.19
CA ASP A 727 -13.94 -40.50 34.95
C ASP A 727 -13.00 -41.71 35.06
N MET A 728 -11.78 -41.57 34.51
CA MET A 728 -10.75 -42.60 34.60
C MET A 728 -10.32 -42.87 36.06
N VAL A 729 -10.12 -41.82 36.86
CA VAL A 729 -9.75 -41.96 38.29
C VAL A 729 -10.84 -42.67 39.08
N HIS A 730 -12.12 -42.35 38.81
CA HIS A 730 -13.24 -43.04 39.42
C HIS A 730 -13.23 -44.55 39.13
N GLY A 731 -13.04 -44.94 37.86
CA GLY A 731 -12.98 -46.36 37.48
C GLY A 731 -11.77 -47.11 38.05
N LEU A 732 -10.66 -46.43 38.33
CA LEU A 732 -9.50 -47.02 39.00
C LEU A 732 -9.79 -47.30 40.48
N LYS A 733 -10.47 -46.38 41.16
CA LYS A 733 -10.81 -46.51 42.59
C LYS A 733 -11.73 -47.71 42.86
N GLU A 734 -12.77 -47.90 42.05
CA GLU A 734 -13.71 -49.03 42.19
C GLU A 734 -13.02 -50.41 42.07
N ARG A 735 -12.01 -50.52 41.18
CA ARG A 735 -11.25 -51.77 41.02
C ARG A 735 -10.36 -52.07 42.22
N GLU A 736 -9.80 -51.06 42.87
CA GLU A 736 -8.97 -51.24 44.06
C GLU A 736 -9.80 -51.68 45.27
N GLU A 737 -11.01 -51.13 45.43
CA GLU A 737 -11.96 -51.52 46.47
C GLU A 737 -12.40 -52.99 46.32
N MET A 738 -12.81 -53.44 45.12
CA MET A 738 -13.17 -54.85 44.87
C MET A 738 -12.04 -55.85 45.18
N LYS A 739 -10.78 -55.47 44.92
CA LYS A 739 -9.62 -56.33 45.23
C LYS A 739 -9.42 -56.50 46.74
N GLY A 740 -9.75 -55.47 47.53
CA GLY A 740 -9.71 -55.52 48.98
C GLY A 740 -10.72 -56.51 49.57
N GLU A 741 -11.95 -56.54 49.04
CA GLU A 741 -13.02 -57.41 49.51
C GLU A 741 -12.72 -58.91 49.27
N LEU A 742 -12.14 -59.25 48.11
CA LEU A 742 -11.76 -60.64 47.79
C LEU A 742 -10.65 -61.18 48.69
N LEU A 743 -9.66 -60.36 49.06
CA LEU A 743 -8.59 -60.76 49.98
C LEU A 743 -9.14 -61.06 51.39
N ALA A 744 -10.15 -60.32 51.83
CA ALA A 744 -10.80 -60.57 53.11
C ALA A 744 -11.57 -61.91 53.13
N ALA A 745 -12.25 -62.25 52.03
CA ALA A 745 -12.96 -63.53 51.90
C ALA A 745 -11.99 -64.73 51.89
N GLU A 746 -10.84 -64.62 51.21
CA GLU A 746 -9.79 -65.65 51.20
C GLU A 746 -9.26 -65.96 52.62
N GLU A 747 -9.06 -64.94 53.46
CA GLU A 747 -8.60 -65.15 54.84
C GLU A 747 -9.60 -65.96 55.67
N ILE A 748 -10.91 -65.69 55.51
CA ILE A 748 -11.98 -66.40 56.23
C ILE A 748 -12.02 -67.87 55.81
N GLN A 749 -11.99 -68.16 54.51
CA GLN A 749 -12.10 -69.52 54.00
C GLN A 749 -10.90 -70.40 54.42
N LYS A 750 -9.67 -69.87 54.41
CA LYS A 750 -8.48 -70.63 54.84
C LYS A 750 -8.61 -71.18 56.26
N ARG A 751 -9.29 -70.46 57.16
CA ARG A 751 -9.54 -70.91 58.55
C ARG A 751 -10.62 -71.99 58.67
N LEU A 752 -11.43 -72.21 57.63
CA LEU A 752 -12.46 -73.25 57.61
C LEU A 752 -11.89 -74.62 57.26
N LEU A 753 -10.82 -74.70 56.48
CA LEU A 753 -10.14 -75.95 56.16
C LEU A 753 -9.28 -76.46 57.33
N PRO A 754 -8.99 -77.76 57.44
CA PRO A 754 -8.13 -78.29 58.50
C PRO A 754 -6.71 -77.69 58.44
N GLU A 755 -6.33 -76.90 59.45
CA GLU A 755 -4.97 -76.34 59.53
C GLU A 755 -3.89 -77.40 59.85
N LYS A 756 -4.28 -78.51 60.49
CA LYS A 756 -3.40 -79.61 60.88
C LYS A 756 -4.08 -80.93 60.62
N LEU A 757 -3.31 -81.89 60.11
CA LEU A 757 -3.77 -83.26 59.96
C LEU A 757 -3.99 -83.91 61.35
N PRO A 758 -4.97 -84.82 61.49
CA PRO A 758 -5.24 -85.51 62.75
C PRO A 758 -4.02 -86.32 63.21
N THR A 759 -3.76 -86.30 64.52
CA THR A 759 -2.64 -87.06 65.11
C THR A 759 -3.11 -88.21 66.01
N SER A 760 -4.39 -88.26 66.38
CA SER A 760 -4.93 -89.24 67.35
C SER A 760 -4.80 -90.70 66.92
N LEU A 761 -4.70 -90.95 65.61
CA LEU A 761 -4.60 -92.30 65.03
C LEU A 761 -3.27 -92.56 64.31
N ASN A 762 -2.24 -91.76 64.57
CA ASN A 762 -0.94 -91.88 63.89
C ASN A 762 -0.28 -93.26 64.05
N ASP A 763 -0.58 -94.01 65.11
CA ASP A 763 -0.07 -95.37 65.28
C ASP A 763 -0.73 -96.38 64.33
N PHE A 764 -1.89 -96.04 63.77
CA PHE A 764 -2.69 -96.92 62.93
C PHE A 764 -2.72 -96.48 61.47
N VAL A 765 -2.80 -95.17 61.21
CA VAL A 765 -2.92 -94.59 59.87
C VAL A 765 -2.10 -93.30 59.75
N GLU A 766 -1.59 -93.04 58.56
CA GLU A 766 -0.95 -91.77 58.18
C GLU A 766 -1.87 -91.00 57.23
N PHE A 767 -1.85 -89.67 57.31
CA PHE A 767 -2.67 -88.78 56.48
C PHE A 767 -1.81 -87.87 55.61
N GLY A 768 -2.34 -87.46 54.47
CA GLY A 768 -1.80 -86.40 53.62
C GLY A 768 -2.97 -85.65 52.98
N ALA A 769 -2.83 -84.33 52.81
CA ALA A 769 -3.83 -83.52 52.11
C ALA A 769 -3.19 -82.32 51.43
N PHE A 770 -3.86 -81.80 50.40
CA PHE A 770 -3.52 -80.57 49.71
C PHE A 770 -4.79 -79.86 49.23
N TYR A 771 -4.75 -78.53 49.26
CA TYR A 771 -5.84 -77.68 48.77
C TYR A 771 -5.29 -76.42 48.10
N LYS A 772 -5.84 -76.04 46.94
CA LYS A 772 -5.56 -74.79 46.25
C LYS A 772 -6.80 -74.28 45.53
N ALA A 773 -7.23 -73.06 45.84
CA ALA A 773 -8.32 -72.39 45.15
C ALA A 773 -7.88 -71.73 43.83
N MET A 774 -8.78 -71.68 42.86
CA MET A 774 -8.66 -71.03 41.55
C MET A 774 -8.41 -69.52 41.73
N THR A 775 -9.34 -68.78 42.36
CA THR A 775 -9.26 -67.32 42.50
C THR A 775 -9.65 -66.82 43.90
N GLY A 776 -8.69 -66.82 44.82
CA GLY A 776 -8.87 -66.29 46.18
C GLY A 776 -9.67 -67.24 47.08
N VAL A 777 -10.93 -67.51 46.75
CA VAL A 777 -11.81 -68.48 47.43
C VAL A 777 -12.38 -69.52 46.45
N GLY A 778 -12.65 -70.74 46.94
CA GLY A 778 -13.08 -71.90 46.11
C GLY A 778 -14.26 -72.73 46.66
N GLY A 779 -14.88 -73.57 45.83
CA GLY A 779 -15.95 -74.51 46.19
C GLY A 779 -15.46 -75.81 46.85
N ASP A 780 -14.24 -76.23 46.55
CA ASP A 780 -13.68 -77.50 47.05
C ASP A 780 -13.56 -77.58 48.59
N TYR A 781 -13.74 -78.79 49.13
CA TYR A 781 -13.69 -79.08 50.56
C TYR A 781 -13.07 -80.44 50.86
N TYR A 782 -12.26 -80.49 51.92
CA TYR A 782 -11.87 -81.74 52.55
C TYR A 782 -11.86 -81.58 54.08
N ASP A 783 -12.03 -82.69 54.80
CA ASP A 783 -11.94 -82.70 56.26
C ASP A 783 -11.60 -84.07 56.83
N PHE A 784 -10.98 -84.03 58.00
CA PHE A 784 -10.75 -85.20 58.84
C PHE A 784 -11.30 -84.92 60.24
N ILE A 785 -12.38 -85.62 60.60
CA ILE A 785 -13.16 -85.32 61.80
C ILE A 785 -13.04 -86.50 62.77
N GLU A 786 -12.33 -86.30 63.87
CA GLU A 786 -12.21 -87.31 64.93
C GLU A 786 -13.57 -87.55 65.60
N LEU A 787 -14.01 -88.82 65.61
CA LEU A 787 -15.32 -89.21 66.14
C LEU A 787 -15.25 -89.84 67.54
N GLY A 788 -14.04 -90.03 68.05
CA GLY A 788 -13.74 -90.76 69.29
C GLY A 788 -13.74 -92.28 69.11
N GLY A 789 -13.16 -93.00 70.08
CA GLY A 789 -13.20 -94.47 70.13
C GLY A 789 -12.40 -95.18 69.01
N GLY A 790 -11.35 -94.55 68.49
CA GLY A 790 -10.57 -95.10 67.38
C GLY A 790 -11.15 -94.82 65.98
N LYS A 791 -12.19 -93.99 65.89
CA LYS A 791 -12.88 -93.67 64.63
C LYS A 791 -12.59 -92.27 64.12
N ILE A 792 -12.43 -92.14 62.81
CA ILE A 792 -12.27 -90.86 62.12
C ILE A 792 -13.13 -90.81 60.87
N ALA A 793 -13.88 -89.72 60.69
CA ALA A 793 -14.56 -89.42 59.44
C ALA A 793 -13.63 -88.68 58.49
N ILE A 794 -13.70 -89.04 57.21
CA ILE A 794 -12.91 -88.49 56.11
C ILE A 794 -13.91 -87.96 55.09
N CYS A 795 -13.78 -86.69 54.76
CA CYS A 795 -14.68 -85.97 53.87
C CYS A 795 -13.90 -85.37 52.72
N ILE A 796 -14.44 -85.42 51.52
CA ILE A 796 -13.98 -84.62 50.38
C ILE A 796 -15.14 -84.36 49.42
N GLY A 797 -15.17 -83.19 48.82
CA GLY A 797 -16.18 -82.85 47.82
C GLY A 797 -15.97 -81.50 47.17
N ASP A 798 -16.80 -81.23 46.18
CA ASP A 798 -16.77 -80.05 45.34
C ASP A 798 -18.19 -79.48 45.14
N VAL A 799 -18.32 -78.15 45.19
CA VAL A 799 -19.58 -77.42 44.96
C VAL A 799 -19.60 -76.88 43.54
N SER A 800 -20.72 -77.04 42.83
CA SER A 800 -20.82 -76.57 41.45
C SER A 800 -20.50 -75.07 41.25
N ASN A 801 -19.67 -74.78 40.24
CA ASN A 801 -19.07 -73.47 39.89
C ASN A 801 -17.94 -73.01 40.83
N HIS A 802 -17.21 -71.97 40.42
CA HIS A 802 -16.10 -71.39 41.17
C HIS A 802 -16.38 -69.96 41.66
N GLY A 803 -15.67 -69.50 42.70
CA GLY A 803 -15.71 -68.13 43.22
C GLY A 803 -16.43 -67.97 44.57
N VAL A 804 -16.84 -66.73 44.90
CA VAL A 804 -17.32 -66.38 46.26
C VAL A 804 -18.62 -67.10 46.65
N GLY A 805 -19.54 -67.32 45.72
CA GLY A 805 -20.81 -68.02 45.99
C GLY A 805 -20.61 -69.48 46.45
N PRO A 806 -19.96 -70.33 45.62
CA PRO A 806 -19.61 -71.72 45.98
C PRO A 806 -18.83 -71.85 47.30
N ALA A 807 -17.90 -70.92 47.56
CA ALA A 807 -17.15 -70.86 48.82
C ALA A 807 -18.04 -70.69 50.08
N ILE A 808 -19.14 -69.93 49.97
CA ILE A 808 -20.12 -69.76 51.05
C ILE A 808 -20.92 -71.05 51.25
N VAL A 809 -21.35 -71.68 50.15
CA VAL A 809 -22.10 -72.95 50.19
C VAL A 809 -21.26 -74.06 50.82
N MET A 810 -19.97 -74.16 50.45
CA MET A 810 -19.01 -75.06 51.06
C MET A 810 -18.92 -74.88 52.59
N ALA A 811 -18.81 -73.63 53.04
CA ALA A 811 -18.72 -73.30 54.46
C ALA A 811 -19.96 -73.76 55.25
N LEU A 812 -21.14 -73.58 54.68
CA LEU A 812 -22.42 -74.03 55.24
C LEU A 812 -22.49 -75.56 55.29
N PHE A 813 -22.18 -76.23 54.17
CA PHE A 813 -22.24 -77.69 54.07
C PHE A 813 -21.29 -78.39 55.04
N ARG A 814 -20.05 -77.88 55.16
CA ARG A 814 -19.09 -78.34 56.17
C ARG A 814 -19.67 -78.25 57.59
N ALA A 815 -20.29 -77.12 57.94
CA ALA A 815 -20.86 -76.92 59.26
C ALA A 815 -21.96 -77.94 59.57
N GLN A 816 -22.80 -78.27 58.58
CA GLN A 816 -23.84 -79.29 58.68
C GLN A 816 -23.25 -80.68 58.91
N ILE A 817 -22.30 -81.13 58.08
CA ILE A 817 -21.65 -82.45 58.23
C ILE A 817 -21.01 -82.60 59.60
N ARG A 818 -20.26 -81.59 60.07
CA ARG A 818 -19.66 -81.60 61.41
C ARG A 818 -20.70 -81.63 62.51
N ALA A 819 -21.83 -80.93 62.36
CA ALA A 819 -22.91 -80.93 63.34
C ALA A 819 -23.57 -82.31 63.45
N ILE A 820 -23.91 -82.94 62.32
CA ILE A 820 -24.52 -84.28 62.26
C ILE A 820 -23.59 -85.32 62.91
N LEU A 821 -22.30 -85.31 62.56
CA LEU A 821 -21.30 -86.21 63.14
C LEU A 821 -21.11 -85.97 64.65
N ARG A 822 -21.13 -84.72 65.12
CA ARG A 822 -21.03 -84.39 66.55
C ARG A 822 -22.25 -84.83 67.36
N LYS A 823 -23.45 -84.86 66.76
CA LYS A 823 -24.67 -85.40 67.40
C LYS A 823 -24.58 -86.91 67.68
N GLY A 824 -23.62 -87.60 67.06
CA GLY A 824 -23.38 -89.02 67.30
C GLY A 824 -23.86 -89.95 66.17
N GLU A 825 -24.41 -89.43 65.08
CA GLU A 825 -24.79 -90.26 63.93
C GLU A 825 -23.53 -90.86 63.28
N ARG A 826 -23.59 -92.14 62.92
CA ARG A 826 -22.48 -92.92 62.34
C ARG A 826 -22.90 -93.70 61.11
N ASP A 827 -24.20 -93.81 60.83
CA ASP A 827 -24.70 -94.38 59.60
C ASP A 827 -24.48 -93.40 58.44
N LEU A 828 -23.52 -93.73 57.57
CA LEU A 828 -23.14 -92.89 56.44
C LEU A 828 -24.31 -92.50 55.54
N LYS A 829 -25.28 -93.41 55.35
CA LYS A 829 -26.44 -93.14 54.50
C LYS A 829 -27.35 -92.09 55.13
N LYS A 830 -27.59 -92.19 56.44
CA LYS A 830 -28.39 -91.19 57.18
C LYS A 830 -27.72 -89.82 57.22
N ILE A 831 -26.40 -89.78 57.38
CA ILE A 831 -25.64 -88.53 57.37
C ILE A 831 -25.83 -87.80 56.04
N LEU A 832 -25.71 -88.52 54.91
CA LEU A 832 -25.90 -87.90 53.61
C LEU A 832 -27.36 -87.51 53.35
N LEU A 833 -28.35 -88.27 53.82
CA LEU A 833 -29.77 -87.91 53.67
C LEU A 833 -30.14 -86.66 54.48
N GLU A 834 -29.65 -86.52 55.72
CA GLU A 834 -29.87 -85.31 56.52
C GLU A 834 -29.18 -84.11 55.84
N ALA A 835 -27.95 -84.27 55.33
CA ALA A 835 -27.24 -83.22 54.63
C ALA A 835 -27.91 -82.82 53.29
N ASN A 836 -28.40 -83.78 52.52
CA ASN A 836 -29.10 -83.54 51.25
C ASN A 836 -30.41 -82.77 51.45
N GLY A 837 -31.17 -83.10 52.49
CA GLY A 837 -32.40 -82.39 52.83
C GLY A 837 -32.16 -80.89 53.10
N TYR A 838 -31.14 -80.57 53.89
CA TYR A 838 -30.80 -79.17 54.16
C TYR A 838 -30.31 -78.43 52.91
N LEU A 839 -29.42 -79.06 52.13
CA LEU A 839 -28.85 -78.41 50.96
C LEU A 839 -29.90 -78.16 49.86
N TYR A 840 -30.79 -79.12 49.61
CA TYR A 840 -31.86 -79.00 48.61
C TYR A 840 -32.87 -77.89 48.94
N GLU A 841 -33.15 -77.65 50.22
CA GLU A 841 -34.05 -76.56 50.65
C GLU A 841 -33.38 -75.18 50.63
N ASP A 842 -32.09 -75.09 50.99
CA ASP A 842 -31.40 -73.82 51.25
C ASP A 842 -30.65 -73.25 50.02
N THR A 843 -30.57 -73.98 48.90
CA THR A 843 -29.81 -73.54 47.71
C THR A 843 -30.62 -73.62 46.40
N PRO A 844 -30.30 -72.78 45.39
CA PRO A 844 -30.97 -72.84 44.07
C PRO A 844 -30.68 -74.14 43.31
N ASP A 845 -31.58 -74.56 42.42
CA ASP A 845 -31.55 -75.82 41.65
C ASP A 845 -30.25 -76.13 40.86
N HIS A 846 -29.38 -75.14 40.63
CA HIS A 846 -28.11 -75.32 39.91
C HIS A 846 -26.89 -75.51 40.86
N ILE A 847 -27.10 -75.37 42.18
CA ILE A 847 -26.09 -75.60 43.20
C ILE A 847 -26.21 -77.03 43.70
N PHE A 848 -25.15 -77.80 43.54
CA PHE A 848 -25.06 -79.17 44.05
C PHE A 848 -23.63 -79.46 44.50
N ILE A 849 -23.47 -80.49 45.33
CA ILE A 849 -22.18 -80.88 45.88
C ILE A 849 -21.89 -82.33 45.53
N THR A 850 -20.81 -82.58 44.80
CA THR A 850 -20.26 -83.95 44.69
C THR A 850 -19.52 -84.25 45.99
N PHE A 851 -19.85 -85.35 46.68
CA PHE A 851 -19.31 -85.58 48.02
C PHE A 851 -18.98 -87.04 48.31
N PHE A 852 -17.84 -87.25 48.97
CA PHE A 852 -17.38 -88.53 49.46
C PHE A 852 -17.21 -88.47 50.98
N LEU A 853 -17.78 -89.47 51.67
CA LEU A 853 -17.71 -89.60 53.11
C LEU A 853 -17.28 -91.02 53.48
N ALA A 854 -16.26 -91.13 54.33
CA ALA A 854 -15.84 -92.40 54.90
C ALA A 854 -15.64 -92.32 56.41
N ILE A 855 -15.82 -93.43 57.11
CA ILE A 855 -15.43 -93.60 58.51
C ILE A 855 -14.43 -94.76 58.59
N PHE A 856 -13.22 -94.45 59.05
CA PHE A 856 -12.21 -95.45 59.37
C PHE A 856 -12.31 -95.82 60.86
N ASP A 857 -12.26 -97.11 61.17
CA ASP A 857 -12.21 -97.64 62.54
C ASP A 857 -10.89 -98.36 62.78
N SER A 858 -10.03 -97.80 63.63
CA SER A 858 -8.71 -98.33 63.95
C SER A 858 -8.76 -99.69 64.65
N ASN A 859 -9.86 -100.03 65.33
CA ASN A 859 -10.00 -101.31 66.03
C ASN A 859 -10.25 -102.47 65.06
N THR A 860 -10.88 -102.19 63.92
CA THR A 860 -11.23 -103.22 62.91
C THR A 860 -10.43 -103.10 61.62
N SER A 861 -9.68 -102.00 61.45
CA SER A 861 -9.03 -101.60 60.20
C SER A 861 -9.99 -101.50 59.01
N LYS A 862 -11.28 -101.28 59.28
CA LYS A 862 -12.30 -101.12 58.24
C LYS A 862 -12.51 -99.63 57.94
N LEU A 863 -12.52 -99.32 56.65
CA LEU A 863 -12.96 -98.06 56.07
C LEU A 863 -14.35 -98.29 55.46
N GLU A 864 -15.39 -97.81 56.14
CA GLU A 864 -16.73 -97.76 55.59
C GLU A 864 -16.88 -96.46 54.80
N TYR A 865 -17.39 -96.49 53.58
CA TYR A 865 -17.51 -95.31 52.74
C TYR A 865 -18.81 -95.26 51.94
N ILE A 866 -19.18 -94.05 51.54
CA ILE A 866 -20.30 -93.72 50.66
C ILE A 866 -19.89 -92.55 49.77
N SER A 867 -20.36 -92.54 48.53
CA SER A 867 -20.21 -91.43 47.60
C SER A 867 -21.59 -90.93 47.17
N ALA A 868 -21.68 -89.63 46.94
CA ALA A 868 -22.80 -88.92 46.34
C ALA A 868 -22.27 -88.18 45.10
N GLY A 869 -22.09 -88.94 44.02
CA GLY A 869 -21.67 -88.40 42.71
C GLY A 869 -20.22 -87.93 42.62
N HIS A 870 -19.39 -88.17 43.65
CA HIS A 870 -17.98 -87.78 43.63
C HIS A 870 -17.12 -88.74 42.81
N VAL A 871 -15.91 -88.28 42.46
CA VAL A 871 -14.91 -89.07 41.72
C VAL A 871 -14.62 -90.38 42.46
N LYS A 872 -14.26 -91.42 41.70
CA LYS A 872 -14.00 -92.75 42.24
C LYS A 872 -12.63 -92.81 42.93
N PRO A 873 -12.56 -93.29 44.19
CA PRO A 873 -11.29 -93.36 44.90
C PRO A 873 -10.29 -94.30 44.23
N LEU A 874 -9.01 -93.94 44.34
CA LEU A 874 -7.88 -94.77 43.93
C LEU A 874 -7.30 -95.48 45.16
N PHE A 875 -7.16 -96.80 45.06
CA PHE A 875 -6.65 -97.65 46.13
C PHE A 875 -5.37 -98.35 45.69
N TYR A 876 -4.28 -98.10 46.38
CA TYR A 876 -3.04 -98.84 46.25
C TYR A 876 -3.07 -100.03 47.21
N ASP A 877 -3.09 -101.22 46.62
CA ASP A 877 -2.98 -102.47 47.34
C ASP A 877 -1.49 -102.83 47.49
N ALA A 878 -0.98 -102.83 48.72
CA ALA A 878 0.43 -103.07 48.98
C ALA A 878 0.84 -104.52 48.74
N SER A 879 -0.11 -105.46 48.79
CA SER A 879 0.16 -106.89 48.65
C SER A 879 0.46 -107.28 47.19
N ASP A 880 -0.26 -106.69 46.23
CA ASP A 880 -0.08 -106.93 44.79
C ASP A 880 0.59 -105.76 44.04
N ARG A 881 0.86 -104.66 44.76
CA ARG A 881 1.45 -103.40 44.25
C ARG A 881 0.67 -102.78 43.09
N LYS A 882 -0.66 -102.94 43.05
CA LYS A 882 -1.51 -102.38 42.00
C LYS A 882 -2.38 -101.24 42.51
N ILE A 883 -2.71 -100.34 41.58
CA ILE A 883 -3.76 -99.34 41.78
C ILE A 883 -5.08 -99.94 41.29
N LYS A 884 -6.10 -99.88 42.15
CA LYS A 884 -7.47 -100.31 41.92
C LYS A 884 -8.38 -99.09 42.06
N GLU A 885 -9.40 -99.02 41.23
CA GLU A 885 -10.48 -98.07 41.46
C GLU A 885 -11.52 -98.71 42.37
N LEU A 886 -11.82 -98.04 43.47
CA LEU A 886 -12.91 -98.47 44.33
C LEU A 886 -14.23 -98.01 43.70
N PRO A 887 -15.25 -98.86 43.63
CA PRO A 887 -16.45 -98.43 42.95
C PRO A 887 -17.24 -97.48 43.88
N ALA A 888 -17.52 -96.30 43.35
CA ALA A 888 -18.24 -95.18 43.95
C ALA A 888 -19.15 -94.56 42.85
N GLY A 889 -20.22 -93.88 43.25
CA GLY A 889 -21.22 -93.31 42.35
C GLY A 889 -22.33 -92.61 43.12
N GLY A 890 -23.54 -92.59 42.57
CA GLY A 890 -24.71 -91.89 43.13
C GLY A 890 -24.93 -90.51 42.56
N LEU A 891 -26.05 -89.88 42.93
CA LEU A 891 -26.38 -88.51 42.55
C LEU A 891 -25.64 -87.53 43.48
N PRO A 892 -25.13 -86.37 43.00
CA PRO A 892 -24.65 -85.29 43.85
C PRO A 892 -25.71 -84.81 44.85
N ILE A 893 -25.24 -84.33 46.00
CA ILE A 893 -26.08 -83.76 47.07
C ILE A 893 -26.68 -82.45 46.59
N GLY A 894 -27.98 -82.24 46.84
CA GLY A 894 -28.72 -81.02 46.47
C GLY A 894 -29.37 -81.07 45.09
N MET A 895 -29.13 -82.11 44.28
CA MET A 895 -29.75 -82.23 42.94
C MET A 895 -31.20 -82.71 42.96
N ASP A 896 -31.60 -83.51 43.95
CA ASP A 896 -32.95 -84.08 44.04
C ASP A 896 -33.32 -84.34 45.51
N GLU A 897 -34.61 -84.50 45.78
CA GLU A 897 -35.13 -84.81 47.10
C GLU A 897 -34.64 -86.18 47.59
N ASN A 898 -34.66 -86.37 48.91
CA ASN A 898 -34.20 -87.61 49.55
C ASN A 898 -34.88 -88.89 49.02
N SER A 899 -36.11 -88.80 48.52
CA SER A 899 -36.86 -89.95 48.00
C SER A 899 -36.15 -90.63 46.81
N PHE A 900 -35.54 -89.85 45.92
CA PHE A 900 -34.76 -90.37 44.80
C PHE A 900 -33.28 -90.50 45.17
N PHE A 901 -32.69 -89.47 45.81
CA PHE A 901 -31.27 -89.45 46.20
C PHE A 901 -30.87 -90.70 47.00
N GLU A 902 -31.71 -91.16 47.93
CA GLU A 902 -31.47 -92.35 48.75
C GLU A 902 -31.23 -93.63 47.91
N THR A 903 -31.90 -93.75 46.76
CA THR A 903 -31.82 -94.94 45.88
C THR A 903 -30.51 -94.98 45.08
N THR A 904 -29.81 -93.85 45.00
CA THR A 904 -28.60 -93.70 44.17
C THR A 904 -27.30 -93.96 44.93
N ILE A 905 -27.32 -93.81 46.27
CA ILE A 905 -26.14 -93.93 47.11
C ILE A 905 -26.03 -95.32 47.74
N GLU A 906 -24.81 -95.89 47.74
CA GLU A 906 -24.55 -97.23 48.27
C GLU A 906 -23.40 -97.22 49.28
N ARG A 907 -23.64 -97.82 50.44
CA ARG A 907 -22.66 -97.99 51.52
C ARG A 907 -21.75 -99.17 51.25
N ARG A 908 -20.44 -98.97 51.38
CA ARG A 908 -19.41 -99.96 51.07
C ARG A 908 -18.39 -100.06 52.17
N VAL A 909 -17.71 -101.21 52.27
CA VAL A 909 -16.70 -101.47 53.30
C VAL A 909 -15.44 -102.01 52.64
N LEU A 910 -14.32 -101.37 52.95
CA LEU A 910 -12.98 -101.80 52.60
C LEU A 910 -12.21 -102.15 53.88
N THR A 911 -11.45 -103.23 53.90
CA THR A 911 -10.49 -103.50 54.98
C THR A 911 -9.12 -103.06 54.49
N LEU A 912 -8.42 -102.25 55.27
CA LEU A 912 -7.08 -101.75 54.94
C LEU A 912 -6.03 -102.61 55.63
N ASP A 913 -5.14 -103.20 54.85
CA ASP A 913 -3.97 -103.92 55.33
C ASP A 913 -2.74 -102.99 55.44
N SER A 914 -1.74 -103.39 56.23
CA SER A 914 -0.53 -102.57 56.42
C SER A 914 0.15 -102.27 55.09
N GLY A 915 0.39 -100.98 54.83
CA GLY A 915 0.96 -100.48 53.59
C GLY A 915 -0.06 -99.97 52.57
N ASP A 916 -1.33 -100.36 52.67
CA ASP A 916 -2.36 -99.94 51.73
C ASP A 916 -2.58 -98.42 51.77
N VAL A 917 -2.80 -97.81 50.60
CA VAL A 917 -3.08 -96.38 50.47
C VAL A 917 -4.42 -96.13 49.80
N PHE A 918 -5.28 -95.40 50.48
CA PHE A 918 -6.50 -94.83 49.93
C PHE A 918 -6.24 -93.39 49.49
N PHE A 919 -6.61 -93.02 48.26
CA PHE A 919 -6.41 -91.70 47.69
C PHE A 919 -7.71 -91.21 47.05
N GLU A 920 -8.13 -89.99 47.37
CA GLU A 920 -9.33 -89.34 46.83
C GLU A 920 -9.03 -87.87 46.49
N TYR A 921 -9.72 -87.33 45.49
CA TYR A 921 -9.44 -86.01 44.95
C TYR A 921 -10.67 -85.39 44.26
N THR A 922 -10.68 -84.07 44.09
CA THR A 922 -11.68 -83.33 43.31
C THR A 922 -11.28 -83.22 41.84
N ASP A 923 -12.25 -83.08 40.94
CA ASP A 923 -12.07 -83.12 39.48
C ASP A 923 -11.07 -82.07 38.96
N GLY A 924 -10.89 -80.94 39.63
CA GLY A 924 -9.86 -79.97 39.29
C GLY A 924 -8.44 -80.55 39.25
N LEU A 925 -8.17 -81.71 39.87
CA LEU A 925 -6.89 -82.41 39.74
C LEU A 925 -6.71 -83.10 38.38
N ASP A 926 -7.63 -83.99 37.97
CA ASP A 926 -7.48 -84.76 36.73
C ASP A 926 -7.95 -84.00 35.49
N GLU A 927 -8.78 -82.97 35.66
CA GLU A 927 -9.13 -82.00 34.62
C GLU A 927 -8.12 -80.85 34.47
N ALA A 928 -7.12 -80.75 35.36
CA ALA A 928 -6.08 -79.70 35.30
C ALA A 928 -5.42 -79.62 33.92
N ARG A 929 -5.42 -78.44 33.31
CA ARG A 929 -4.97 -78.25 31.91
C ARG A 929 -3.55 -77.70 31.82
N ASN A 930 -2.78 -78.24 30.87
CA ASN A 930 -1.53 -77.62 30.43
C ASN A 930 -1.81 -76.39 29.54
N PRO A 931 -0.79 -75.57 29.18
CA PRO A 931 -0.97 -74.42 28.30
C PRO A 931 -1.52 -74.73 26.90
N ASN A 932 -1.47 -75.99 26.46
CA ASN A 932 -2.07 -76.46 25.20
C ASN A 932 -3.54 -76.89 25.37
N GLY A 933 -4.09 -76.83 26.59
CA GLY A 933 -5.46 -77.21 26.93
C GLY A 933 -5.66 -78.70 27.24
N GLU A 934 -4.59 -79.51 27.31
CA GLU A 934 -4.66 -80.95 27.56
C GLU A 934 -4.77 -81.25 29.08
N MET A 935 -5.73 -82.10 29.45
CA MET A 935 -6.00 -82.49 30.84
C MET A 935 -4.87 -83.36 31.43
N TYR A 936 -4.71 -83.33 32.76
CA TYR A 936 -3.76 -84.16 33.49
C TYR A 936 -4.11 -85.64 33.39
N THR A 937 -5.40 -85.96 33.38
CA THR A 937 -6.03 -87.28 33.24
C THR A 937 -5.82 -88.24 34.40
N ARG A 938 -6.86 -89.01 34.68
CA ARG A 938 -6.87 -90.02 35.73
C ARG A 938 -5.86 -91.15 35.48
N GLU A 939 -5.60 -91.51 34.23
CA GLU A 939 -4.63 -92.53 33.86
C GLU A 939 -3.19 -92.11 34.18
N LYS A 940 -2.90 -90.80 34.14
CA LYS A 940 -1.59 -90.27 34.55
C LYS A 940 -1.45 -90.31 36.07
N LEU A 941 -2.49 -89.89 36.80
CA LEU A 941 -2.54 -89.98 38.25
C LEU A 941 -2.38 -91.42 38.74
N ALA A 942 -3.13 -92.38 38.20
CA ALA A 942 -3.04 -93.79 38.57
C ALA A 942 -1.64 -94.37 38.32
N ARG A 943 -0.97 -93.98 37.22
CA ARG A 943 0.44 -94.38 36.95
C ARG A 943 1.40 -93.78 37.98
N LEU A 944 1.20 -92.52 38.36
CA LEU A 944 2.02 -91.85 39.36
C LEU A 944 1.85 -92.52 40.74
N LEU A 945 0.61 -92.82 41.14
CA LEU A 945 0.32 -93.52 42.39
C LEU A 945 0.88 -94.95 42.39
N HIS A 946 0.79 -95.68 41.27
CA HIS A 946 1.40 -97.02 41.15
C HIS A 946 2.92 -96.99 41.41
N ALA A 947 3.61 -95.97 40.86
CA ALA A 947 5.06 -95.82 41.04
C ALA A 947 5.48 -95.32 42.43
N ASN A 948 4.56 -94.70 43.18
CA ASN A 948 4.87 -93.98 44.42
C ASN A 948 4.03 -94.43 45.63
N GLY A 949 3.17 -95.44 45.49
CA GLY A 949 2.21 -95.86 46.52
C GLY A 949 2.84 -96.32 47.84
N GLU A 950 4.12 -96.74 47.82
CA GLU A 950 4.87 -97.10 49.04
C GLU A 950 5.38 -95.89 49.83
N LYS A 951 5.22 -94.65 49.32
CA LYS A 951 5.62 -93.43 50.03
C LYS A 951 4.67 -93.12 51.18
N ARG A 952 5.10 -92.25 52.10
CA ARG A 952 4.21 -91.71 53.13
C ARG A 952 3.19 -90.78 52.47
N PRO A 953 1.92 -90.72 52.93
CA PRO A 953 0.88 -89.89 52.32
C PRO A 953 1.28 -88.43 52.06
N GLU A 954 1.97 -87.77 52.98
CA GLU A 954 2.48 -86.40 52.77
C GLU A 954 3.47 -86.30 51.60
N GLU A 955 4.36 -87.28 51.45
CA GLU A 955 5.34 -87.32 50.35
C GLU A 955 4.67 -87.70 49.03
N LEU A 956 3.65 -88.56 49.07
CA LEU A 956 2.83 -88.92 47.93
C LEU A 956 2.10 -87.69 47.39
N ILE A 957 1.41 -86.95 48.26
CA ILE A 957 0.71 -85.70 47.92
C ILE A 957 1.69 -84.69 47.32
N LYS A 958 2.86 -84.46 47.94
CA LYS A 958 3.91 -83.58 47.37
C LYS A 958 4.38 -84.03 45.98
N THR A 959 4.48 -85.34 45.77
CA THR A 959 4.86 -85.91 44.47
C THR A 959 3.79 -85.63 43.42
N VAL A 960 2.50 -85.79 43.77
CA VAL A 960 1.37 -85.44 42.90
C VAL A 960 1.35 -83.95 42.58
N VAL A 961 1.47 -83.09 43.59
CA VAL A 961 1.51 -81.63 43.40
C VAL A 961 2.64 -81.24 42.43
N SER A 962 3.85 -81.76 42.63
CA SER A 962 5.00 -81.43 41.76
C SER A 962 4.77 -81.88 40.30
N ASP A 963 4.11 -83.02 40.07
CA ASP A 963 3.83 -83.52 38.72
C ASP A 963 2.72 -82.70 38.03
N VAL A 964 1.74 -82.20 38.80
CA VAL A 964 0.68 -81.30 38.31
C VAL A 964 1.24 -79.91 38.02
N GLU A 965 2.13 -79.36 38.86
CA GLU A 965 2.85 -78.11 38.59
C GLU A 965 3.66 -78.21 37.29
N ALA A 966 4.35 -79.33 37.10
CA ALA A 966 5.10 -79.59 35.87
C ALA A 966 4.19 -79.70 34.63
N HIS A 967 2.98 -80.27 34.78
CA HIS A 967 2.00 -80.37 33.69
C HIS A 967 1.36 -79.03 33.35
N THR A 968 0.91 -78.29 34.36
CA THR A 968 0.17 -77.02 34.20
C THR A 968 1.08 -75.82 33.95
N GLN A 969 2.38 -75.93 34.27
CA GLN A 969 3.35 -74.83 34.35
C GLN A 969 2.96 -73.74 35.35
N GLN A 970 2.17 -74.09 36.35
CA GLN A 970 1.75 -73.20 37.42
C GLN A 970 2.43 -73.57 38.73
N ASP A 971 2.79 -72.56 39.51
CA ASP A 971 3.32 -72.72 40.86
C ASP A 971 2.15 -72.81 41.84
N LEU A 972 1.76 -74.03 42.20
CA LEU A 972 0.68 -74.32 43.13
C LEU A 972 1.08 -73.95 44.57
N GLY A 973 2.38 -73.84 44.86
CA GLY A 973 2.93 -73.36 46.13
C GLY A 973 2.88 -71.84 46.34
N LYS A 974 2.68 -71.04 45.28
CA LYS A 974 2.63 -69.58 45.36
C LYS A 974 1.35 -69.07 46.03
N ALA A 975 1.52 -68.17 47.01
CA ALA A 975 0.40 -67.47 47.64
C ALA A 975 -0.25 -66.45 46.68
N GLY A 976 -1.59 -66.41 46.66
CA GLY A 976 -2.38 -65.49 45.84
C GLY A 976 -3.13 -66.17 44.67
N LEU A 977 -3.72 -65.32 43.82
CA LEU A 977 -4.55 -65.70 42.67
C LEU A 977 -3.79 -66.68 41.76
N SER A 978 -4.39 -67.86 41.54
CA SER A 978 -3.87 -68.85 40.61
C SER A 978 -4.51 -68.66 39.22
N GLN A 979 -3.96 -69.33 38.21
CA GLN A 979 -4.57 -69.40 36.88
C GLN A 979 -5.13 -70.80 36.62
N LEU A 980 -5.48 -71.53 37.68
CA LEU A 980 -6.07 -72.85 37.55
C LEU A 980 -7.41 -72.74 36.81
N SER A 981 -7.82 -73.83 36.17
CA SER A 981 -9.14 -73.92 35.57
C SER A 981 -10.24 -74.18 36.60
N ASP A 982 -9.88 -74.79 37.73
CA ASP A 982 -10.77 -75.08 38.85
C ASP A 982 -9.99 -75.19 40.18
N ASP A 983 -10.70 -75.35 41.29
CA ASP A 983 -10.12 -75.64 42.60
C ASP A 983 -9.54 -77.07 42.66
N ILE A 984 -8.53 -77.30 43.51
CA ILE A 984 -7.92 -78.63 43.66
C ILE A 984 -7.90 -78.99 45.15
N ALA A 985 -8.54 -80.11 45.51
CA ALA A 985 -8.41 -80.79 46.79
C ALA A 985 -8.00 -82.25 46.58
N MET A 986 -7.11 -82.75 47.44
CA MET A 986 -6.72 -84.16 47.43
C MET A 986 -6.38 -84.64 48.84
N ILE A 987 -6.68 -85.90 49.11
CA ILE A 987 -6.41 -86.57 50.38
C ILE A 987 -5.81 -87.96 50.14
N ALA A 988 -4.93 -88.37 51.06
CA ALA A 988 -4.31 -89.69 51.06
C ALA A 988 -4.27 -90.25 52.47
N ILE A 989 -4.57 -91.54 52.62
CA ILE A 989 -4.56 -92.26 53.90
C ILE A 989 -3.83 -93.56 53.72
N ARG A 990 -2.84 -93.83 54.57
CA ARG A 990 -2.08 -95.08 54.54
C ARG A 990 -2.21 -95.85 55.83
N LYS A 991 -2.52 -97.14 55.78
CA LYS A 991 -2.48 -98.00 56.97
C LYS A 991 -1.03 -98.33 57.34
N ARG A 992 -0.68 -98.11 58.61
CA ARG A 992 0.61 -98.54 59.19
C ARG A 992 0.66 -100.04 59.45
#